data_AF-A0AAU9C4U4-F1
#
_entry.id   AF-A0AAU9C4U4-F1
#
_cell.length_a   1.000
_cell.length_b   1.000
_cell.length_c   1.000
_cell.angle_alpha   90.00
_cell.angle_beta   90.00
_cell.angle_gamma   90.00
#
_symmetry.space_group_name_H-M   'P 1'
#
loop_
_entity.id
_entity.type
_entity.pdbx_description
1 polymer ?
#
loop_
_entity_poly.entity_id
_entity_poly.type
_entity_poly.pdbx_seq_one_letter_code
_entity_poly.pdbx_strand_id
1 'polypeptide(L)'
;MRPSTERRRLLRYLCLYLGFVVYGSLIPFRLRPLSLAQALENFQHIAYLQLGPGSRADWIANIVLYLPLAFLACGAFLGLRQVRPRPLPALVLIFGGCLAVAVAVEFVQQFFAPRTVSLNDLIAEGLGSLGGILLWWRGRSFLVRLGDAFTRGGRESLQAAAIAYLLAYVALALFPYDIALSPAELGAHLTSANVGWLVAPGCGGPIRCGARLGVEIVAVVPLGLLLGLLWPAFGLRRLAVAGLLLGAGLELLQLFILSASAQGISLVTRVLGVATGGMLASWLRRQSVDVLAHMLNRALPFLAFPYLFTLLLVNAWFTAGRIPFRAGLARLTDLHFTPFYYHYYSSEPVAMASLLANLALYVPIGIAVWCRRRARRFPEAGGAGTAAWLAALLALPVETGKLWLAGHHPDPTNLLIAAAAAALAYGATAWLARTVDGSSQSIPSPPPSVATPAPTMSLPGKSLAATAVTTAILLTGLAGIPHAGIWPGIVAGYALLLWFQPLAWLFVLPFCLPLLDLAPLEGRLPLDEFDLLVLATLAVVPLRLRQPPRPWPGAAAKWAVTLLWLSWLVATARGLRGLDFHEPLGSHSPLNAWLVGKGLLWSLLLLPLLRRVPESRSGSARRLVFRAVVAALAVEVLVVIRERVLFVGLTDFDHVFRVTGTFASMQTGGAYLEAFLAFAFPFLLVGILRHPSPWIRLAGAGLAGLSAYAMLVTFSRGGYAGMAAGFLTVALGARRRWPVAIALAALLVLIAAPILSDGFARYRLQRSGQDLTIRWQHWQRALALMDAGWPARLAGNGFGRYPLNYLLYNDYDRPPGGYLVRREGRQHFLRLLPGESVYLDQRVALAPHTPYRLQARLRVSAAGDALTVPLCEKALLYSFRCHWQRLQPERSSRWEPVSRVLHSGELGDSRRPVKLSLYNAGDRPLDVDDLHLLAPDGTDLLRNGGFEHGDAFWLLVTDRNLAWHIDQAGIEVYFAQGWLGLLGVGLLLYAATRRLWPGWREGRSWELACLGGLAGFVTVSLTGSTMDVARGMMLFYFTALCAMVFRTSPSNLE
;
A
#
# COMPACT_ATOMS: atom_id res chain seq x y z
N MET A 1 38.11 -0.43 15.01
CA MET A 1 38.16 -1.50 16.05
C MET A 1 38.40 -2.84 15.37
N ARG A 2 39.25 -3.72 15.91
CA ARG A 2 39.41 -5.08 15.39
C ARG A 2 38.11 -5.90 15.63
N PRO A 3 37.65 -6.74 14.69
CA PRO A 3 36.38 -7.49 14.81
C PRO A 3 36.27 -8.36 16.08
N SER A 4 37.41 -8.88 16.56
CA SER A 4 37.47 -9.70 17.78
C SER A 4 37.20 -8.90 19.06
N THR A 5 37.61 -7.63 19.11
CA THR A 5 37.37 -6.73 20.24
C THR A 5 35.91 -6.28 20.31
N GLU A 6 35.28 -6.01 19.16
CA GLU A 6 33.86 -5.66 19.06
C GLU A 6 32.97 -6.80 19.56
N ARG A 7 33.26 -8.05 19.15
CA ARG A 7 32.50 -9.23 19.60
C ARG A 7 32.63 -9.49 21.10
N ARG A 8 33.83 -9.39 21.68
CA ARG A 8 34.00 -9.54 23.15
C ARG A 8 33.22 -8.49 23.93
N ARG A 9 33.16 -7.25 23.43
CA ARG A 9 32.39 -6.18 24.05
C ARG A 9 30.88 -6.44 23.95
N LEU A 10 30.39 -6.86 22.79
CA LEU A 10 28.98 -7.22 22.59
C LEU A 10 28.56 -8.44 23.42
N LEU A 11 29.44 -9.43 23.59
CA LEU A 11 29.19 -10.57 24.46
C LEU A 11 29.04 -10.13 25.92
N ARG A 12 29.89 -9.23 26.41
CA ARG A 12 29.72 -8.64 27.76
C ARG A 12 28.38 -7.93 27.90
N TYR A 13 27.98 -7.15 26.90
CA TYR A 13 26.67 -6.49 26.90
C TYR A 13 25.51 -7.47 26.83
N LEU A 14 25.63 -8.55 26.06
CA LEU A 14 24.66 -9.64 26.03
C LEU A 14 24.51 -10.28 27.40
N CYS A 15 25.61 -10.63 28.08
CA CYS A 15 25.55 -11.24 29.41
C CYS A 15 24.96 -10.29 30.46
N LEU A 16 25.35 -9.01 30.44
CA LEU A 16 24.78 -7.99 31.34
C LEU A 16 23.28 -7.80 31.10
N TYR A 17 22.87 -7.74 29.83
CA TYR A 17 21.47 -7.55 29.48
C TYR A 17 20.64 -8.81 29.77
N LEU A 18 21.17 -10.01 29.52
CA LEU A 18 20.53 -11.26 29.93
C LEU A 18 20.35 -11.32 31.46
N GLY A 19 21.36 -10.90 32.23
CA GLY A 19 21.24 -10.76 33.68
C GLY A 19 20.15 -9.76 34.08
N PHE A 20 20.02 -8.65 33.35
CA PHE A 20 18.94 -7.68 33.55
C PHE A 20 17.56 -8.26 33.24
N VAL A 21 17.40 -9.02 32.14
CA VAL A 21 16.15 -9.73 31.80
C VAL A 21 15.75 -10.67 32.92
N VAL A 22 16.66 -11.58 33.33
CA VAL A 22 16.41 -12.54 34.41
C VAL A 22 16.07 -11.82 35.73
N TYR A 23 16.83 -10.78 36.07
CA TYR A 23 16.58 -10.00 37.28
C TYR A 23 15.20 -9.32 37.26
N GLY A 24 14.88 -8.61 36.18
CA GLY A 24 13.61 -7.89 36.00
C GLY A 24 12.40 -8.82 36.00
N SER A 25 12.55 -10.04 35.49
CA SER A 25 11.49 -11.05 35.48
C SER A 25 11.28 -11.73 36.84
N LEU A 26 12.26 -11.70 37.77
CA LEU A 26 12.20 -12.45 39.05
C LEU A 26 12.03 -11.58 40.31
N ILE A 27 12.23 -10.26 40.25
CA ILE A 27 11.83 -9.33 41.33
C ILE A 27 10.35 -9.60 41.70
N PRO A 28 9.89 -9.59 42.95
CA PRO A 28 10.53 -9.13 44.18
C PRO A 28 11.34 -10.20 44.93
N PHE A 29 11.66 -11.34 44.31
CA PHE A 29 12.40 -12.46 44.93
C PHE A 29 11.72 -13.06 46.17
N ARG A 30 10.39 -13.02 46.26
CA ARG A 30 9.62 -13.68 47.33
C ARG A 30 9.34 -15.13 46.94
N LEU A 31 10.18 -16.03 47.43
CA LEU A 31 10.05 -17.47 47.15
C LEU A 31 8.72 -18.00 47.71
N ARG A 32 8.00 -18.74 46.86
CA ARG A 32 6.82 -19.52 47.21
C ARG A 32 7.22 -21.01 47.17
N PRO A 33 6.91 -21.79 48.21
CA PRO A 33 7.15 -23.23 48.16
C PRO A 33 6.23 -23.85 47.10
N LEU A 34 6.83 -24.43 46.06
CA LEU A 34 6.16 -25.15 45.00
C LEU A 34 7.01 -26.39 44.68
N SER A 35 6.42 -27.57 44.57
CA SER A 35 7.19 -28.76 44.16
C SER A 35 7.45 -28.72 42.66
N LEU A 36 8.52 -29.37 42.19
CA LEU A 36 8.83 -29.42 40.76
C LEU A 36 7.70 -30.08 39.94
N ALA A 37 7.04 -31.10 40.50
CA ALA A 37 5.91 -31.77 39.86
C ALA A 37 4.73 -30.81 39.67
N GLN A 38 4.39 -30.04 40.71
CA GLN A 38 3.33 -29.02 40.64
C GLN A 38 3.68 -27.89 39.67
N ALA A 39 4.94 -27.44 39.64
CA ALA A 39 5.39 -26.41 38.71
C ALA A 39 5.29 -26.88 37.25
N LEU A 40 5.59 -28.16 36.98
CA LEU A 40 5.48 -28.74 35.64
C LEU A 40 4.02 -28.87 35.19
N GLU A 41 3.15 -29.35 36.07
CA GLU A 41 1.72 -29.45 35.81
C GLU A 41 1.09 -28.08 35.55
N ASN A 42 1.36 -27.09 36.41
CA ASN A 42 0.90 -25.72 36.22
C ASN A 42 1.40 -25.12 34.89
N PHE A 43 2.66 -25.36 34.53
CA PHE A 43 3.24 -24.82 33.29
C PHE A 43 2.64 -25.44 32.03
N GLN A 44 2.21 -26.70 32.08
CA GLN A 44 1.51 -27.35 30.97
C GLN A 44 0.11 -26.75 30.72
N HIS A 45 -0.48 -26.12 31.73
CA HIS A 45 -1.82 -25.55 31.69
C HIS A 45 -1.86 -24.02 31.76
N ILE A 46 -0.79 -23.34 31.35
CA ILE A 46 -0.74 -21.87 31.34
C ILE A 46 -1.80 -21.29 30.40
N ALA A 47 -2.55 -20.30 30.89
CA ALA A 47 -3.67 -19.73 30.16
C ALA A 47 -3.23 -18.65 29.16
N TYR A 48 -4.00 -18.52 28.08
CA TYR A 48 -4.02 -17.31 27.25
C TYR A 48 -4.98 -16.30 27.90
N LEU A 49 -4.44 -15.22 28.49
CA LEU A 49 -5.23 -14.27 29.26
C LEU A 49 -5.96 -13.28 28.33
N GLN A 50 -7.22 -12.96 28.62
CA GLN A 50 -7.93 -11.87 27.92
C GLN A 50 -7.40 -10.52 28.42
N LEU A 51 -6.60 -9.85 27.58
CA LEU A 51 -5.92 -8.61 27.93
C LEU A 51 -6.87 -7.40 27.81
N GLY A 52 -7.15 -6.73 28.93
CA GLY A 52 -7.75 -5.40 28.93
C GLY A 52 -6.76 -4.31 28.48
N PRO A 53 -7.18 -3.03 28.36
CA PRO A 53 -6.30 -1.93 27.94
C PRO A 53 -5.02 -1.79 28.79
N GLY A 54 -5.11 -1.97 30.12
CA GLY A 54 -3.96 -1.86 31.03
C GLY A 54 -2.91 -2.95 30.85
N SER A 55 -3.31 -4.17 30.46
CA SER A 55 -2.37 -5.29 30.26
C SER A 55 -1.71 -5.30 28.88
N ARG A 56 -2.04 -4.33 28.00
CA ARG A 56 -1.32 -4.12 26.71
C ARG A 56 0.08 -3.54 26.93
N ALA A 57 0.23 -2.69 27.95
CA ALA A 57 1.51 -2.08 28.30
C ALA A 57 2.54 -3.14 28.74
N ASP A 58 2.11 -4.09 29.56
CA ASP A 58 2.90 -5.25 30.01
C ASP A 58 3.34 -6.11 28.82
N TRP A 59 2.41 -6.41 27.91
CA TRP A 59 2.70 -7.17 26.68
C TRP A 59 3.77 -6.49 25.81
N ILE A 60 3.69 -5.16 25.66
CA ILE A 60 4.70 -4.38 24.91
C ILE A 60 6.03 -4.30 25.67
N ALA A 61 6.01 -4.23 27.00
CA ALA A 61 7.21 -4.27 27.81
C ALA A 61 7.99 -5.58 27.58
N ASN A 62 7.32 -6.74 27.52
CA ASN A 62 7.94 -8.03 27.26
C ASN A 62 8.53 -8.14 25.83
N ILE A 63 7.86 -7.57 24.82
CA ILE A 63 8.42 -7.43 23.46
C ILE A 63 9.71 -6.59 23.48
N VAL A 64 9.64 -5.41 24.11
CA VAL A 64 10.77 -4.47 24.19
C VAL A 64 11.92 -5.04 25.03
N LEU A 65 11.63 -5.90 25.99
CA LEU A 65 12.62 -6.56 26.84
C LEU A 65 13.47 -7.54 26.02
N TYR A 66 12.87 -8.39 25.19
CA TYR A 66 13.62 -9.42 24.42
C TYR A 66 14.24 -8.92 23.12
N LEU A 67 13.77 -7.79 22.57
CA LEU A 67 14.31 -7.23 21.34
C LEU A 67 15.81 -6.89 21.42
N PRO A 68 16.31 -6.17 22.45
CA PRO A 68 17.74 -5.94 22.61
C PRO A 68 18.53 -7.21 22.90
N LEU A 69 17.95 -8.18 23.62
CA LEU A 69 18.59 -9.46 23.92
C LEU A 69 18.96 -10.19 22.62
N ALA A 70 17.99 -10.39 21.74
CA ALA A 70 18.20 -11.08 20.47
C ALA A 70 19.09 -10.27 19.51
N PHE A 71 18.97 -8.93 19.50
CA PHE A 71 19.86 -8.07 18.71
C PHE A 71 21.33 -8.19 19.16
N LEU A 72 21.58 -8.15 20.47
CA LEU A 72 22.92 -8.30 21.06
C LEU A 72 23.47 -9.70 20.83
N ALA A 73 22.64 -10.75 20.90
CA ALA A 73 23.03 -12.11 20.58
C ALA A 73 23.50 -12.23 19.13
N CYS A 74 22.74 -11.69 18.18
CA CYS A 74 23.17 -11.61 16.78
C CYS A 74 24.47 -10.82 16.63
N GLY A 75 24.60 -9.67 17.30
CA GLY A 75 25.83 -8.88 17.28
C GLY A 75 27.05 -9.62 17.82
N ALA A 76 26.91 -10.34 18.94
CA ALA A 76 27.99 -11.08 19.59
C ALA A 76 28.44 -12.29 18.77
N PHE A 77 27.51 -13.10 18.26
CA PHE A 77 27.82 -14.35 17.57
C PHE A 77 28.05 -14.18 16.06
N LEU A 78 27.35 -13.25 15.40
CA LEU A 78 27.43 -13.05 13.95
C LEU A 78 28.22 -11.80 13.54
N GLY A 79 28.41 -10.84 14.45
CA GLY A 79 29.07 -9.57 14.21
C GLY A 79 28.13 -8.46 13.76
N LEU A 80 28.51 -7.19 13.99
CA LEU A 80 27.75 -6.02 13.51
C LEU A 80 28.29 -5.47 12.19
N ARG A 81 29.62 -5.37 12.04
CA ARG A 81 30.29 -4.80 10.85
C ARG A 81 30.67 -5.86 9.81
N GLN A 82 31.20 -6.99 10.26
CA GLN A 82 31.60 -8.10 9.41
C GLN A 82 30.69 -9.30 9.69
N VAL A 83 29.88 -9.66 8.71
CA VAL A 83 28.87 -10.72 8.82
C VAL A 83 29.30 -11.92 7.98
N ARG A 84 29.15 -13.13 8.55
CA ARG A 84 29.42 -14.37 7.83
C ARG A 84 28.43 -14.57 6.67
N PRO A 85 28.87 -15.12 5.52
CA PRO A 85 27.94 -15.55 4.48
C PRO A 85 27.03 -16.67 5.02
N ARG A 86 25.73 -16.61 4.71
CA ARG A 86 24.66 -17.56 5.13
C ARG A 86 24.38 -17.61 6.66
N PRO A 87 23.84 -16.54 7.27
CA PRO A 87 23.57 -16.53 8.72
C PRO A 87 22.31 -17.30 9.15
N LEU A 88 21.51 -17.81 8.21
CA LEU A 88 20.19 -18.42 8.48
C LEU A 88 20.21 -19.49 9.59
N PRO A 89 21.07 -20.53 9.56
CA PRO A 89 21.09 -21.54 10.61
C PRO A 89 21.42 -20.96 11.99
N ALA A 90 22.36 -20.01 12.03
CA ALA A 90 22.75 -19.38 13.28
C ALA A 90 21.68 -18.45 13.84
N LEU A 91 20.85 -17.83 12.99
CA LEU A 91 19.70 -17.04 13.43
C LEU A 91 18.59 -17.91 13.99
N VAL A 92 18.35 -19.09 13.41
CA VAL A 92 17.43 -20.08 13.97
C VAL A 92 17.92 -20.53 15.36
N LEU A 93 19.23 -20.78 15.51
CA LEU A 93 19.82 -21.12 16.82
C LEU A 93 19.70 -19.98 17.83
N ILE A 94 19.95 -18.74 17.43
CA ILE A 94 19.79 -17.57 18.31
C ILE A 94 18.33 -17.38 18.72
N PHE A 95 17.40 -17.53 17.79
CA PHE A 95 15.97 -17.47 18.09
C PHE A 95 15.55 -18.55 19.07
N GLY A 96 15.94 -19.81 18.80
CA GLY A 96 15.70 -20.94 19.71
C GLY A 96 16.33 -20.73 21.08
N GLY A 97 17.53 -20.14 21.15
CA GLY A 97 18.19 -19.80 22.41
C GLY A 97 17.44 -18.71 23.19
N CYS A 98 16.93 -17.67 22.54
CA CYS A 98 16.12 -16.64 23.20
C CYS A 98 14.79 -17.23 23.69
N LEU A 99 14.15 -18.10 22.91
CA LEU A 99 12.92 -18.79 23.32
C LEU A 99 13.17 -19.76 24.48
N ALA A 100 14.32 -20.43 24.52
CA ALA A 100 14.69 -21.27 25.65
C ALA A 100 14.89 -20.44 26.93
N VAL A 101 15.48 -19.24 26.82
CA VAL A 101 15.57 -18.29 27.95
C VAL A 101 14.18 -17.85 28.41
N ALA A 102 13.30 -17.46 27.48
CA ALA A 102 11.90 -17.11 27.74
C ALA A 102 11.18 -18.20 28.55
N VAL A 103 11.15 -19.42 28.01
CA VAL A 103 10.52 -20.57 28.68
C VAL A 103 11.14 -20.86 30.04
N ALA A 104 12.47 -20.80 30.17
CA ALA A 104 13.14 -21.06 31.44
C ALA A 104 12.83 -19.99 32.50
N VAL A 105 12.85 -18.71 32.12
CA VAL A 105 12.54 -17.60 33.02
C VAL A 105 11.08 -17.66 33.47
N GLU A 106 10.17 -17.84 32.52
CA GLU A 106 8.73 -17.97 32.79
C GLU A 106 8.43 -19.18 33.69
N PHE A 107 9.08 -20.32 33.45
CA PHE A 107 8.95 -21.50 34.32
C PHE A 107 9.42 -21.21 35.75
N VAL A 108 10.56 -20.51 35.90
CA VAL A 108 11.14 -20.17 37.20
C VAL A 108 10.29 -19.12 37.94
N GLN A 109 9.57 -18.25 37.24
CA GLN A 109 8.69 -17.25 37.87
C GLN A 109 7.60 -17.86 38.74
N GLN A 110 7.16 -19.09 38.48
CA GLN A 110 6.16 -19.79 39.32
C GLN A 110 6.59 -19.94 40.78
N PHE A 111 7.90 -19.95 41.03
CA PHE A 111 8.48 -20.03 42.37
C PHE A 111 8.55 -18.67 43.09
N PHE A 112 8.15 -17.57 42.44
CA PHE A 112 8.25 -16.21 42.97
C PHE A 112 6.88 -15.50 42.99
N ALA A 113 6.30 -15.26 44.17
CA ALA A 113 5.02 -14.53 44.28
C ALA A 113 5.26 -13.00 44.29
N PRO A 114 4.38 -12.16 43.70
CA PRO A 114 3.10 -12.48 43.04
C PRO A 114 3.21 -12.59 41.50
N ARG A 115 4.29 -13.19 40.94
CA ARG A 115 4.45 -13.28 39.48
C ARG A 115 3.36 -14.16 38.86
N THR A 116 2.84 -13.70 37.73
CA THR A 116 1.87 -14.41 36.91
C THR A 116 2.57 -14.94 35.67
N VAL A 117 2.34 -16.21 35.37
CA VAL A 117 2.87 -16.86 34.17
C VAL A 117 1.76 -16.96 33.14
N SER A 118 2.05 -16.64 31.87
CA SER A 118 1.04 -16.67 30.82
C SER A 118 1.58 -17.05 29.43
N LEU A 119 0.71 -17.58 28.59
CA LEU A 119 1.05 -17.82 27.18
C LEU A 119 1.28 -16.51 26.42
N ASN A 120 0.67 -15.42 26.87
CA ASN A 120 0.77 -14.11 26.23
C ASN A 120 2.21 -13.57 26.32
N ASP A 121 2.88 -13.80 27.45
CA ASP A 121 4.24 -13.35 27.72
C ASP A 121 5.25 -14.12 26.86
N LEU A 122 5.14 -15.45 26.78
CA LEU A 122 5.97 -16.25 25.88
C LEU A 122 5.83 -15.82 24.41
N ILE A 123 4.62 -15.46 23.98
CA ILE A 123 4.38 -14.91 22.63
C ILE A 123 5.04 -13.54 22.49
N ALA A 124 4.90 -12.65 23.49
CA ALA A 124 5.50 -11.31 23.51
C ALA A 124 7.03 -11.38 23.40
N GLU A 125 7.66 -12.19 24.24
CA GLU A 125 9.11 -12.41 24.27
C GLU A 125 9.62 -13.05 22.97
N GLY A 126 8.84 -13.97 22.40
CA GLY A 126 9.09 -14.55 21.08
C GLY A 126 9.04 -13.50 19.96
N LEU A 127 8.02 -12.64 19.95
CA LEU A 127 7.90 -11.52 19.00
C LEU A 127 9.03 -10.50 19.18
N GLY A 128 9.40 -10.18 20.42
CA GLY A 128 10.55 -9.34 20.74
C GLY A 128 11.84 -9.92 20.17
N SER A 129 12.06 -11.22 20.36
CA SER A 129 13.22 -11.95 19.84
C SER A 129 13.30 -11.91 18.30
N LEU A 130 12.17 -12.15 17.62
CA LEU A 130 12.07 -12.01 16.16
C LEU A 130 12.35 -10.56 15.73
N GLY A 131 11.79 -9.58 16.45
CA GLY A 131 12.02 -8.15 16.23
C GLY A 131 13.50 -7.77 16.34
N GLY A 132 14.20 -8.29 17.35
CA GLY A 132 15.64 -8.09 17.55
C GLY A 132 16.47 -8.68 16.42
N ILE A 133 16.14 -9.89 15.97
CA ILE A 133 16.77 -10.54 14.82
C ILE A 133 16.53 -9.75 13.53
N LEU A 134 15.30 -9.30 13.28
CA LEU A 134 14.95 -8.47 12.13
C LEU A 134 15.68 -7.13 12.15
N LEU A 135 15.77 -6.49 13.31
CA LEU A 135 16.52 -5.26 13.53
C LEU A 135 18.02 -5.47 13.28
N TRP A 136 18.59 -6.61 13.67
CA TRP A 136 19.97 -6.95 13.33
C TRP A 136 20.13 -7.26 11.83
N TRP A 137 19.18 -7.96 11.22
CA TRP A 137 19.26 -8.37 9.82
C TRP A 137 19.20 -7.15 8.87
N ARG A 138 18.24 -6.24 9.08
CA ARG A 138 18.02 -5.07 8.22
C ARG A 138 18.60 -3.77 8.78
N GLY A 139 18.50 -3.56 10.09
CA GLY A 139 18.81 -2.29 10.75
C GLY A 139 20.25 -2.13 11.26
N ARG A 140 21.04 -3.21 11.38
CA ARG A 140 22.41 -3.11 11.96
C ARG A 140 23.31 -2.09 11.27
N SER A 141 23.21 -1.95 9.94
CA SER A 141 24.05 -1.00 9.19
C SER A 141 23.70 0.45 9.54
N PHE A 142 22.42 0.74 9.78
CA PHE A 142 21.95 2.03 10.25
C PHE A 142 22.41 2.29 11.69
N LEU A 143 22.22 1.33 12.60
CA LEU A 143 22.62 1.48 14.01
C LEU A 143 24.14 1.61 14.20
N VAL A 144 24.93 0.85 13.43
CA VAL A 144 26.40 0.99 13.43
C VAL A 144 26.81 2.38 12.91
N ARG A 145 26.20 2.86 11.81
CA ARG A 145 26.47 4.22 11.31
C ARG A 145 26.08 5.28 12.34
N LEU A 146 24.94 5.11 13.02
CA LEU A 146 24.48 6.02 14.06
C LEU A 146 25.48 6.04 15.23
N GLY A 147 25.92 4.87 15.70
CA GLY A 147 26.95 4.74 16.75
C GLY A 147 28.31 5.32 16.34
N ASP A 148 28.76 5.07 15.11
CA ASP A 148 30.00 5.62 14.56
C ASP A 148 29.95 7.12 14.36
N ALA A 149 28.76 7.70 14.15
CA ALA A 149 28.60 9.14 14.07
C ALA A 149 28.76 9.81 15.45
N PHE A 150 28.34 9.15 16.54
CA PHE A 150 28.59 9.65 17.90
C PHE A 150 30.08 9.71 18.25
N THR A 151 30.89 8.77 17.75
CA THR A 151 32.34 8.73 18.03
C THR A 151 33.16 9.66 17.15
N ARG A 152 32.73 9.95 15.91
CA ARG A 152 33.43 10.81 14.96
C ARG A 152 33.28 12.32 15.22
N GLY A 153 32.27 12.74 15.97
CA GLY A 153 32.03 14.15 16.27
C GLY A 153 31.52 14.97 15.08
N GLY A 154 31.43 16.29 15.26
CA GLY A 154 30.99 17.22 14.20
C GLY A 154 29.53 17.04 13.74
N ARG A 155 29.27 17.36 12.47
CA ARG A 155 27.92 17.42 11.89
C ARG A 155 27.21 16.06 11.83
N GLU A 156 27.93 14.98 11.50
CA GLU A 156 27.36 13.63 11.50
C GLU A 156 26.88 13.23 12.90
N SER A 157 27.65 13.60 13.94
CA SER A 157 27.31 13.37 15.34
C SER A 157 26.05 14.11 15.77
N LEU A 158 25.93 15.39 15.41
CA LEU A 158 24.72 16.18 15.66
C LEU A 158 23.50 15.57 14.96
N GLN A 159 23.67 15.04 13.75
CA GLN A 159 22.58 14.42 12.99
C GLN A 159 22.13 13.12 13.66
N ALA A 160 23.09 12.31 14.09
CA ALA A 160 22.82 11.09 14.84
C ALA A 160 22.10 11.38 16.16
N ALA A 161 22.53 12.42 16.89
CA ALA A 161 21.88 12.86 18.12
C ALA A 161 20.46 13.37 17.89
N ALA A 162 20.23 14.17 16.83
CA ALA A 162 18.88 14.66 16.51
C ALA A 162 17.94 13.51 16.19
N ILE A 163 18.41 12.52 15.41
CA ILE A 163 17.62 11.32 15.09
C ILE A 163 17.36 10.48 16.34
N ALA A 164 18.38 10.21 17.15
CA ALA A 164 18.24 9.41 18.37
C ALA A 164 17.30 10.08 19.37
N TYR A 165 17.43 11.40 19.57
CA TYR A 165 16.57 12.17 20.46
C TYR A 165 15.13 12.21 19.96
N LEU A 166 14.92 12.44 18.66
CA LEU A 166 13.57 12.42 18.08
C LEU A 166 12.90 11.06 18.26
N LEU A 167 13.61 9.96 18.00
CA LEU A 167 13.08 8.62 18.19
C LEU A 167 12.75 8.35 19.66
N ALA A 168 13.63 8.75 20.59
CA ALA A 168 13.38 8.62 22.03
C ALA A 168 12.20 9.46 22.49
N TYR A 169 12.08 10.70 22.01
CA TYR A 169 10.98 11.60 22.33
C TYR A 169 9.64 11.06 21.81
N VAL A 170 9.57 10.58 20.57
CA VAL A 170 8.36 9.99 20.01
C VAL A 170 7.98 8.71 20.75
N ALA A 171 8.94 7.83 21.04
CA ALA A 171 8.69 6.62 21.83
C ALA A 171 8.11 6.98 23.21
N LEU A 172 8.71 7.97 23.89
CA LEU A 172 8.22 8.42 25.18
C LEU A 172 6.84 9.08 25.12
N ALA A 173 6.57 9.87 24.08
CA ALA A 173 5.30 10.57 23.91
C ALA A 173 4.10 9.64 23.63
N LEU A 174 4.36 8.41 23.15
CA LEU A 174 3.35 7.40 22.85
C LEU A 174 3.23 6.32 23.94
N PHE A 175 4.11 6.33 24.94
CA PHE A 175 4.03 5.45 26.10
C PHE A 175 2.74 5.73 26.90
N PRO A 176 1.98 4.72 27.38
CA PRO A 176 2.33 3.30 27.54
C PRO A 176 1.96 2.39 26.36
N TYR A 177 1.63 2.94 25.20
CA TYR A 177 1.26 2.20 23.99
C TYR A 177 -0.04 1.36 24.10
N ASP A 178 -1.00 1.82 24.90
CA ASP A 178 -2.36 1.27 25.00
C ASP A 178 -3.23 1.72 23.82
N ILE A 179 -2.86 1.25 22.62
CA ILE A 179 -3.50 1.63 21.35
C ILE A 179 -4.96 1.16 21.32
N ALA A 180 -5.88 2.03 20.87
CA ALA A 180 -7.28 1.70 20.62
C ALA A 180 -7.42 0.73 19.43
N LEU A 181 -8.01 -0.44 19.68
CA LEU A 181 -8.13 -1.52 18.67
C LEU A 181 -9.55 -1.65 18.11
N SER A 182 -10.53 -0.95 18.68
CA SER A 182 -11.92 -0.97 18.21
C SER A 182 -12.50 0.45 18.07
N PRO A 183 -13.49 0.65 17.18
CA PRO A 183 -14.20 1.92 17.08
C PRO A 183 -14.89 2.35 18.39
N ALA A 184 -15.32 1.40 19.22
CA ALA A 184 -15.93 1.67 20.51
C ALA A 184 -14.92 2.25 21.52
N GLU A 185 -13.70 1.67 21.60
CA GLU A 185 -12.61 2.18 22.43
C GLU A 185 -12.20 3.60 22.01
N LEU A 186 -12.06 3.83 20.71
CA LEU A 186 -11.72 5.14 20.16
C LEU A 186 -12.83 6.17 20.45
N GLY A 187 -14.10 5.79 20.26
CA GLY A 187 -15.25 6.65 20.58
C GLY A 187 -15.27 7.08 22.04
N ALA A 188 -15.05 6.15 22.97
CA ALA A 188 -14.98 6.43 24.41
C ALA A 188 -13.82 7.39 24.75
N HIS A 189 -12.64 7.18 24.17
CA HIS A 189 -11.48 8.04 24.38
C HIS A 189 -11.69 9.47 23.85
N LEU A 190 -12.30 9.63 22.66
CA LEU A 190 -12.60 10.95 22.08
C LEU A 190 -13.56 11.78 22.94
N THR A 191 -14.41 11.14 23.73
CA THR A 191 -15.31 11.81 24.70
C THR A 191 -14.72 11.95 26.10
N SER A 192 -13.51 11.45 26.33
CA SER A 192 -12.87 11.46 27.65
C SER A 192 -12.30 12.83 28.01
N ALA A 193 -12.03 13.04 29.30
CA ALA A 193 -11.37 14.26 29.79
C ALA A 193 -9.93 14.42 29.28
N ASN A 194 -9.34 13.40 28.64
CA ASN A 194 -7.98 13.46 28.11
C ASN A 194 -7.89 14.14 26.75
N VAL A 195 -9.01 14.34 26.06
CA VAL A 195 -9.06 14.97 24.73
C VAL A 195 -9.70 16.36 24.85
N GLY A 196 -9.08 17.37 24.23
CA GLY A 196 -9.64 18.71 24.19
C GLY A 196 -9.17 19.53 23.00
N TRP A 197 -10.03 20.40 22.47
CA TRP A 197 -9.69 21.23 21.30
C TRP A 197 -8.53 22.20 21.57
N LEU A 198 -8.50 22.81 22.76
CA LEU A 198 -7.39 23.70 23.17
C LEU A 198 -6.64 23.12 24.36
N VAL A 199 -7.31 22.91 25.49
CA VAL A 199 -6.75 22.27 26.70
C VAL A 199 -7.68 21.13 27.08
N ALA A 200 -7.12 19.94 27.35
CA ALA A 200 -7.92 18.80 27.79
C ALA A 200 -8.51 19.05 29.20
N PRO A 201 -9.79 18.74 29.47
CA PRO A 201 -10.40 18.92 30.79
C PRO A 201 -9.63 18.24 31.93
N GLY A 202 -8.96 17.13 31.64
CA GLY A 202 -8.12 16.37 32.56
C GLY A 202 -6.74 16.97 32.85
N CYS A 203 -6.41 18.16 32.35
CA CYS A 203 -5.12 18.82 32.61
C CYS A 203 -4.92 19.23 34.10
N GLY A 204 -6.01 19.25 34.89
CA GLY A 204 -6.01 19.65 36.30
C GLY A 204 -6.04 21.17 36.49
N GLY A 205 -5.83 21.62 37.74
CA GLY A 205 -5.82 23.06 38.06
C GLY A 205 -4.72 23.85 37.32
N PRO A 206 -4.83 25.18 37.23
CA PRO A 206 -3.99 26.02 36.36
C PRO A 206 -2.48 25.87 36.63
N ILE A 207 -2.09 25.72 37.89
CA ILE A 207 -0.67 25.52 38.27
C ILE A 207 -0.15 24.15 37.78
N ARG A 208 -0.92 23.08 37.99
CA ARG A 208 -0.53 21.72 37.58
C ARG A 208 -0.51 21.58 36.06
N CYS A 209 -1.51 22.16 35.39
CA CYS A 209 -1.57 22.19 33.93
C CYS A 209 -0.40 23.01 33.35
N GLY A 210 -0.13 24.20 33.90
CA GLY A 210 1.02 25.02 33.50
C GLY A 210 2.36 24.31 33.68
N ALA A 211 2.56 23.60 34.79
CA ALA A 211 3.76 22.79 35.02
C ALA A 211 3.91 21.67 33.99
N ARG A 212 2.83 20.95 33.66
CA ARG A 212 2.83 19.88 32.63
C ARG A 212 3.19 20.42 31.24
N LEU A 213 2.61 21.55 30.86
CA LEU A 213 2.92 22.23 29.59
C LEU A 213 4.37 22.75 29.57
N GLY A 214 4.88 23.24 30.70
CA GLY A 214 6.28 23.65 30.85
C GLY A 214 7.26 22.49 30.65
N VAL A 215 6.96 21.32 31.23
CA VAL A 215 7.74 20.10 31.02
C VAL A 215 7.76 19.70 29.54
N GLU A 216 6.62 19.81 28.86
CA GLU A 216 6.54 19.53 27.42
C GLU A 216 7.44 20.48 26.60
N ILE A 217 7.43 21.78 26.89
CA ILE A 217 8.33 22.76 26.24
C ILE A 217 9.78 22.33 26.43
N VAL A 218 10.19 22.10 27.68
CA VAL A 218 11.58 21.76 28.05
C VAL A 218 12.02 20.44 27.40
N ALA A 219 11.14 19.44 27.33
CA ALA A 219 11.42 18.16 26.69
C ALA A 219 11.66 18.26 25.18
N VAL A 220 11.28 19.37 24.53
CA VAL A 220 11.49 19.55 23.08
C VAL A 220 12.65 20.51 22.78
N VAL A 221 13.12 21.27 23.76
CA VAL A 221 14.28 22.17 23.62
C VAL A 221 15.52 21.49 23.05
N PRO A 222 15.95 20.28 23.51
CA PRO A 222 17.14 19.64 22.96
C PRO A 222 17.01 19.32 21.47
N LEU A 223 15.82 18.96 21.00
CA LEU A 223 15.58 18.76 19.58
C LEU A 223 15.76 20.07 18.81
N GLY A 224 15.16 21.17 19.27
CA GLY A 224 15.35 22.49 18.66
C GLY A 224 16.81 22.94 18.62
N LEU A 225 17.55 22.68 19.70
CA LEU A 225 18.98 22.96 19.80
C LEU A 225 19.78 22.18 18.75
N LEU A 226 19.56 20.87 18.65
CA LEU A 226 20.26 20.02 17.68
C LEU A 226 19.94 20.41 16.23
N LEU A 227 18.67 20.68 15.91
CA LEU A 227 18.27 21.12 14.56
C LEU A 227 18.86 22.50 14.22
N GLY A 228 18.88 23.42 15.18
CA GLY A 228 19.48 24.74 15.03
C GLY A 228 20.98 24.70 14.79
N LEU A 229 21.71 23.79 15.46
CA LEU A 229 23.14 23.55 15.24
C LEU A 229 23.41 22.85 13.90
N LEU A 230 22.56 21.90 13.49
CA LEU A 230 22.69 21.14 12.24
C LEU A 230 22.46 21.97 10.97
N TRP A 231 21.49 22.88 11.03
CA TRP A 231 21.07 23.68 9.88
C TRP A 231 21.07 25.16 10.24
N PRO A 232 22.23 25.84 10.13
CA PRO A 232 22.32 27.25 10.48
C PRO A 232 21.42 28.19 9.69
N ALA A 233 21.07 27.81 8.46
CA ALA A 233 20.11 28.54 7.62
C ALA A 233 18.64 28.36 8.06
N PHE A 234 18.35 27.54 9.07
CA PHE A 234 17.00 27.43 9.63
C PHE A 234 16.75 28.62 10.55
N GLY A 235 16.13 29.66 9.99
CA GLY A 235 15.54 30.72 10.81
C GLY A 235 14.39 30.22 11.68
N LEU A 236 14.02 31.01 12.69
CA LEU A 236 12.94 30.73 13.65
C LEU A 236 11.65 30.23 13.00
N ARG A 237 11.27 30.77 11.83
CA ARG A 237 10.08 30.33 11.08
C ARG A 237 10.11 28.85 10.69
N ARG A 238 11.26 28.34 10.21
CA ARG A 238 11.37 26.93 9.79
C ARG A 238 11.39 25.99 10.98
N LEU A 239 12.01 26.42 12.08
CA LEU A 239 12.00 25.70 13.35
C LEU A 239 10.59 25.65 13.96
N ALA A 240 9.84 26.75 13.89
CA ALA A 240 8.44 26.78 14.29
C ALA A 240 7.60 25.81 13.45
N VAL A 241 7.78 25.78 12.13
CA VAL A 241 7.10 24.79 11.25
C VAL A 241 7.48 23.36 11.62
N ALA A 242 8.75 23.09 11.93
CA ALA A 242 9.18 21.76 12.38
C ALA A 242 8.52 21.36 13.70
N GLY A 243 8.44 22.27 14.68
CA GLY A 243 7.72 22.06 15.94
C GLY A 243 6.23 21.85 15.72
N LEU A 244 5.60 22.58 14.79
CA LEU A 244 4.19 22.42 14.43
C LEU A 244 3.92 21.06 13.79
N LEU A 245 4.76 20.61 12.85
CA LEU A 245 4.62 19.31 12.20
C LEU A 245 4.83 18.16 13.19
N LEU A 246 5.84 18.27 14.06
CA LEU A 246 6.05 17.31 15.15
C LEU A 246 4.83 17.28 16.07
N GLY A 247 4.31 18.46 16.43
CA GLY A 247 3.16 18.59 17.30
C GLY A 247 1.90 17.99 16.71
N ALA A 248 1.52 18.37 15.50
CA ALA A 248 0.36 17.84 14.82
C ALA A 248 0.45 16.32 14.59
N GLY A 249 1.64 15.82 14.24
CA GLY A 249 1.87 14.39 14.06
C GLY A 249 1.71 13.59 15.35
N LEU A 250 2.26 14.10 16.46
CA LEU A 250 2.14 13.45 17.77
C LEU A 250 0.72 13.52 18.32
N GLU A 251 0.04 14.66 18.24
CA GLU A 251 -1.37 14.77 18.67
C GLU A 251 -2.26 13.78 17.90
N LEU A 252 -2.07 13.68 16.58
CA LEU A 252 -2.82 12.73 15.76
C LEU A 252 -2.59 11.27 16.20
N LEU A 253 -1.36 10.90 16.55
CA LEU A 253 -1.04 9.56 17.05
C LEU A 253 -1.59 9.35 18.46
N GLN A 254 -1.54 10.37 19.33
CA GLN A 254 -2.02 10.31 20.71
C GLN A 254 -3.53 10.14 20.80
N LEU A 255 -4.31 10.58 19.80
CA LEU A 255 -5.76 10.28 19.71
C LEU A 255 -6.08 8.77 19.72
N PHE A 256 -5.11 7.92 19.35
CA PHE A 256 -5.27 6.48 19.35
C PHE A 256 -4.70 5.81 20.62
N ILE A 257 -4.11 6.56 21.55
CA ILE A 257 -3.50 6.04 22.78
C ILE A 257 -4.43 6.35 23.95
N LEU A 258 -5.08 5.34 24.53
CA LEU A 258 -6.20 5.53 25.46
C LEU A 258 -5.83 6.35 26.71
N SER A 259 -4.59 6.20 27.19
CA SER A 259 -4.05 6.93 28.34
C SER A 259 -3.41 8.27 28.00
N ALA A 260 -3.18 8.59 26.72
CA ALA A 260 -2.53 9.84 26.33
C ALA A 260 -3.51 11.03 26.41
N SER A 261 -2.97 12.23 26.64
CA SER A 261 -3.73 13.47 26.52
C SER A 261 -3.51 14.09 25.15
N ALA A 262 -4.58 14.31 24.38
CA ALA A 262 -4.54 14.98 23.09
C ALA A 262 -5.17 16.38 23.19
N GLN A 263 -4.40 17.43 22.94
CA GLN A 263 -4.83 18.81 23.12
C GLN A 263 -4.16 19.83 22.18
N GLY A 264 -4.93 20.81 21.71
CA GLY A 264 -4.44 21.82 20.77
C GLY A 264 -3.28 22.68 21.29
N ILE A 265 -3.22 22.95 22.60
CA ILE A 265 -2.15 23.73 23.23
C ILE A 265 -0.78 23.05 23.10
N SER A 266 -0.75 21.72 22.97
CA SER A 266 0.49 20.96 22.82
C SER A 266 1.18 21.20 21.46
N LEU A 267 0.46 21.70 20.44
CA LEU A 267 1.10 22.20 19.22
C LEU A 267 1.94 23.45 19.52
N VAL A 268 1.40 24.35 20.35
CA VAL A 268 2.05 25.61 20.71
C VAL A 268 3.27 25.34 21.60
N THR A 269 3.14 24.48 22.62
CA THR A 269 4.26 24.13 23.51
C THR A 269 5.42 23.50 22.74
N ARG A 270 5.15 22.61 21.77
CA ARG A 270 6.19 22.00 20.93
C ARG A 270 6.85 23.02 19.99
N VAL A 271 6.09 23.94 19.40
CA VAL A 271 6.64 25.08 18.63
C VAL A 271 7.57 25.92 19.51
N LEU A 272 7.13 26.29 20.71
CA LEU A 272 7.90 27.07 21.66
C LEU A 272 9.18 26.33 22.10
N GLY A 273 9.11 25.03 22.36
CA GLY A 273 10.27 24.20 22.70
C GLY A 273 11.31 24.16 21.59
N VAL A 274 10.88 23.86 20.34
CA VAL A 274 11.79 23.84 19.18
C VAL A 274 12.38 25.23 18.91
N ALA A 275 11.57 26.29 19.00
CA ALA A 275 12.05 27.66 18.80
C ALA A 275 13.08 28.07 19.86
N THR A 276 12.80 27.80 21.14
CA THR A 276 13.70 28.09 22.27
C THR A 276 15.03 27.36 22.11
N GLY A 277 15.00 26.08 21.74
CA GLY A 277 16.20 25.31 21.43
C GLY A 277 17.01 25.93 20.28
N GLY A 278 16.34 26.37 19.21
CA GLY A 278 17.00 27.04 18.08
C GLY A 278 17.58 28.41 18.41
N MET A 279 16.96 29.16 19.32
CA MET A 279 17.51 30.40 19.85
C MET A 279 18.79 30.12 20.64
N LEU A 280 18.77 29.10 21.50
CA LEU A 280 19.95 28.65 22.24
C LEU A 280 21.08 28.20 21.30
N ALA A 281 20.76 27.46 20.23
CA ALA A 281 21.73 27.09 19.20
C ALA A 281 22.35 28.32 18.52
N SER A 282 21.52 29.32 18.22
CA SER A 282 21.97 30.55 17.57
C SER A 282 22.86 31.38 18.47
N TRP A 283 22.57 31.44 19.78
CA TRP A 283 23.39 32.11 20.78
C TRP A 283 24.73 31.37 21.00
N LEU A 284 24.72 30.04 21.14
CA LEU A 284 25.91 29.21 21.32
C LEU A 284 26.94 29.37 20.19
N ARG A 285 26.46 29.51 18.94
CA ARG A 285 27.34 29.78 17.79
C ARG A 285 28.03 31.14 17.84
N ARG A 286 27.44 32.13 18.51
CA ARG A 286 27.99 33.50 18.58
C ARG A 286 28.99 33.67 19.72
N GLN A 287 28.72 33.09 20.88
CA GLN A 287 29.44 33.38 22.12
C GLN A 287 30.45 32.28 22.53
N SER A 288 30.46 31.12 21.87
CA SER A 288 31.20 29.89 22.22
C SER A 288 30.66 29.15 23.46
N VAL A 289 30.96 27.85 23.54
CA VAL A 289 30.55 26.98 24.65
C VAL A 289 31.28 27.34 25.95
N ASP A 290 32.51 27.85 25.86
CA ASP A 290 33.30 28.22 27.04
C ASP A 290 32.69 29.41 27.77
N VAL A 291 32.19 30.44 27.06
CA VAL A 291 31.52 31.59 27.70
C VAL A 291 30.29 31.15 28.49
N LEU A 292 29.50 30.22 27.95
CA LEU A 292 28.35 29.65 28.66
C LEU A 292 28.77 28.91 29.93
N ALA A 293 29.80 28.07 29.86
CA ALA A 293 30.31 27.32 31.00
C ALA A 293 30.80 28.25 32.12
N HIS A 294 31.49 29.35 31.78
CA HIS A 294 31.97 30.34 32.76
C HIS A 294 30.82 31.15 33.37
N MET A 295 29.85 31.59 32.56
CA MET A 295 28.67 32.31 33.03
C MET A 295 27.85 31.45 34.00
N LEU A 296 27.55 30.20 33.62
CA LEU A 296 26.85 29.27 34.48
C LEU A 296 27.63 28.98 35.75
N ASN A 297 28.95 28.75 35.67
CA ASN A 297 29.79 28.52 36.84
C ASN A 297 29.77 29.69 37.84
N ARG A 298 29.69 30.95 37.37
CA ARG A 298 29.50 32.12 38.25
C ARG A 298 28.10 32.19 38.86
N ALA A 299 27.08 31.74 38.13
CA ALA A 299 25.70 31.70 38.60
C ALA A 299 25.41 30.53 39.57
N LEU A 300 26.23 29.46 39.56
CA LEU A 300 25.99 28.24 40.34
C LEU A 300 25.66 28.49 41.83
N PRO A 301 26.37 29.35 42.60
CA PRO A 301 26.02 29.60 44.00
C PRO A 301 24.61 30.18 44.17
N PHE A 302 24.18 31.06 43.26
CA PHE A 302 22.85 31.66 43.28
C PHE A 302 21.76 30.69 42.80
N LEU A 303 22.09 29.76 41.90
CA LEU A 303 21.18 28.73 41.42
C LEU A 303 21.05 27.54 42.39
N ALA A 304 22.01 27.34 43.30
CA ALA A 304 22.01 26.22 44.22
C ALA A 304 20.84 26.26 45.21
N PHE A 305 20.53 27.43 45.79
CA PHE A 305 19.41 27.58 46.72
C PHE A 305 18.04 27.28 46.09
N PRO A 306 17.63 27.92 44.97
CA PRO A 306 16.35 27.62 44.34
C PRO A 306 16.29 26.18 43.81
N TYR A 307 17.41 25.61 43.36
CA TYR A 307 17.50 24.20 43.00
C TYR A 307 17.23 23.27 44.19
N LEU A 308 17.94 23.45 45.32
CA LEU A 308 17.75 22.63 46.52
C LEU A 308 16.33 22.78 47.08
N PHE A 309 15.79 24.01 47.08
CA PHE A 309 14.40 24.24 47.47
C PHE A 309 13.43 23.46 46.57
N THR A 310 13.63 23.51 45.25
CA THR A 310 12.79 22.76 44.28
C THR A 310 12.93 21.25 44.48
N LEU A 311 14.15 20.76 44.70
CA LEU A 311 14.43 19.34 44.95
C LEU A 311 13.68 18.83 46.18
N LEU A 312 13.70 19.59 47.29
CA LEU A 312 12.98 19.26 48.52
C LEU A 312 11.45 19.41 48.36
N LEU A 313 11.00 20.45 47.67
CA LEU A 313 9.58 20.68 47.39
C LEU A 313 8.96 19.55 46.57
N VAL A 314 9.60 19.13 45.48
CA VAL A 314 9.12 18.02 44.63
C VAL A 314 9.14 16.69 45.39
N ASN A 315 10.08 16.51 46.33
CA ASN A 315 10.12 15.36 47.24
C ASN A 315 9.22 15.52 48.48
N ALA A 316 8.26 16.45 48.43
CA ALA A 316 7.21 16.65 49.43
C ALA A 316 7.68 17.06 50.85
N TRP A 317 8.91 17.53 51.02
CA TRP A 317 9.46 17.90 52.33
C TRP A 317 8.72 19.06 53.02
N PHE A 318 8.08 19.93 52.24
CA PHE A 318 7.31 21.07 52.75
C PHE A 318 5.79 20.86 52.70
N THR A 319 5.32 19.85 51.99
CA THR A 319 3.88 19.63 51.72
C THR A 319 3.30 18.45 52.46
N ALA A 320 4.11 17.43 52.80
CA ALA A 320 3.65 16.26 53.52
C ALA A 320 3.60 16.50 55.03
N GLY A 321 2.60 15.89 55.70
CA GLY A 321 2.53 15.86 57.16
C GLY A 321 3.72 15.10 57.77
N ARG A 322 4.14 15.45 58.99
CA ARG A 322 5.24 14.77 59.68
C ARG A 322 4.71 13.70 60.62
N ILE A 323 5.40 12.56 60.67
CA ILE A 323 5.10 11.50 61.64
C ILE A 323 6.08 11.53 62.82
N PRO A 324 5.72 10.96 63.99
CA PRO A 324 6.62 10.90 65.15
C PRO A 324 7.94 10.18 64.83
N PHE A 325 9.03 10.64 65.47
CA PHE A 325 10.38 10.11 65.20
C PHE A 325 10.48 8.58 65.33
N ARG A 326 9.90 8.01 66.40
CA ARG A 326 9.86 6.55 66.62
C ARG A 326 9.11 5.80 65.52
N ALA A 327 8.01 6.38 65.02
CA ALA A 327 7.24 5.79 63.91
C ALA A 327 8.02 5.81 62.59
N GLY A 328 8.83 6.84 62.36
CA GLY A 328 9.75 6.89 61.21
C GLY A 328 10.87 5.85 61.31
N LEU A 329 11.43 5.62 62.50
CA LEU A 329 12.47 4.61 62.70
C LEU A 329 11.92 3.18 62.51
N ALA A 330 10.68 2.92 62.93
CA ALA A 330 10.02 1.64 62.71
C ALA A 330 9.88 1.31 61.20
N ARG A 331 9.73 2.30 60.32
CA ARG A 331 9.66 2.07 58.86
C ARG A 331 10.95 1.54 58.24
N LEU A 332 12.09 1.61 58.93
CA LEU A 332 13.33 1.03 58.42
C LEU A 332 13.27 -0.50 58.33
N THR A 333 12.50 -1.16 59.21
CA THR A 333 12.37 -2.63 59.16
C THR A 333 11.55 -3.10 57.96
N ASP A 334 10.68 -2.23 57.44
CA ASP A 334 9.80 -2.51 56.31
C ASP A 334 10.37 -2.02 54.97
N LEU A 335 11.59 -1.46 54.98
CA LEU A 335 12.26 -0.91 53.80
C LEU A 335 12.88 -2.02 52.95
N HIS A 336 12.56 -2.04 51.67
CA HIS A 336 13.14 -2.99 50.72
C HIS A 336 14.28 -2.33 49.92
N PHE A 337 15.49 -2.89 50.05
CA PHE A 337 16.70 -2.39 49.38
C PHE A 337 16.91 -2.95 47.97
N THR A 338 16.05 -3.85 47.50
CA THR A 338 16.14 -4.43 46.16
C THR A 338 15.87 -3.34 45.11
N PRO A 339 16.81 -3.08 44.17
CA PRO A 339 16.58 -2.10 43.11
C PRO A 339 15.28 -2.34 42.33
N PHE A 340 14.57 -1.25 42.01
CA PHE A 340 13.28 -1.26 41.32
C PHE A 340 12.12 -1.98 42.05
N TYR A 341 12.29 -2.38 43.31
CA TYR A 341 11.23 -3.03 44.09
C TYR A 341 9.93 -2.22 44.12
N TYR A 342 10.01 -0.93 44.44
CA TYR A 342 8.82 -0.07 44.52
C TYR A 342 8.23 0.25 43.15
N HIS A 343 9.05 0.28 42.10
CA HIS A 343 8.58 0.48 40.73
C HIS A 343 7.74 -0.71 40.24
N TYR A 344 8.10 -1.94 40.66
CA TYR A 344 7.34 -3.16 40.33
C TYR A 344 5.90 -3.13 40.87
N TYR A 345 5.68 -2.58 42.07
CA TYR A 345 4.35 -2.49 42.67
C TYR A 345 3.55 -1.25 42.24
N SER A 346 4.03 -0.52 41.23
CA SER A 346 3.34 0.63 40.65
C SER A 346 2.99 0.34 39.19
N SER A 347 1.91 0.94 38.69
CA SER A 347 1.59 0.86 37.26
C SER A 347 2.73 1.42 36.41
N GLU A 348 2.94 0.90 35.20
CA GLU A 348 4.00 1.28 34.28
C GLU A 348 4.04 2.79 34.00
N PRO A 349 2.90 3.51 33.81
CA PRO A 349 2.90 4.97 33.67
C PRO A 349 3.44 5.71 34.91
N VAL A 350 3.10 5.24 36.11
CA VAL A 350 3.55 5.84 37.37
C VAL A 350 5.03 5.55 37.60
N ALA A 351 5.48 4.32 37.35
CA ALA A 351 6.89 3.93 37.42
C ALA A 351 7.74 4.79 36.47
N MET A 352 7.29 4.94 35.21
CA MET A 352 7.98 5.76 34.21
C MET A 352 8.00 7.25 34.59
N ALA A 353 6.87 7.79 35.07
CA ALA A 353 6.80 9.18 35.52
C ALA A 353 7.75 9.44 36.71
N SER A 354 7.81 8.52 37.68
CA SER A 354 8.74 8.58 38.81
C SER A 354 10.19 8.55 38.34
N LEU A 355 10.55 7.62 37.44
CA LEU A 355 11.89 7.51 36.87
C LEU A 355 12.30 8.81 36.17
N LEU A 356 11.45 9.35 35.29
CA LEU A 356 11.74 10.57 34.54
C LEU A 356 11.83 11.81 35.42
N ALA A 357 10.95 11.92 36.43
CA ALA A 357 11.01 13.01 37.40
C ALA A 357 12.33 12.99 38.17
N ASN A 358 12.74 11.81 38.69
CA ASN A 358 14.02 11.66 39.38
C ASN A 358 15.21 11.91 38.45
N LEU A 359 15.18 11.40 37.21
CA LEU A 359 16.22 11.73 36.22
C LEU A 359 16.35 13.24 36.03
N ALA A 360 15.23 13.94 35.81
CA ALA A 360 15.21 15.38 35.58
C ALA A 360 15.73 16.17 36.80
N LEU A 361 15.39 15.76 38.02
CA LEU A 361 15.81 16.42 39.26
C LEU A 361 17.33 16.46 39.42
N TYR A 362 18.06 15.42 38.99
CA TYR A 362 19.52 15.33 39.20
C TYR A 362 20.37 15.69 37.96
N VAL A 363 19.76 15.97 36.80
CA VAL A 363 20.44 16.52 35.62
C VAL A 363 21.28 17.78 35.92
N PRO A 364 20.78 18.78 36.70
CA PRO A 364 21.55 19.99 37.01
C PRO A 364 22.90 19.72 37.67
N ILE A 365 23.04 18.65 38.47
CA ILE A 365 24.32 18.28 39.12
C ILE A 365 25.37 17.93 38.06
N GLY A 366 25.00 17.13 37.06
CA GLY A 366 25.91 16.77 35.95
C GLY A 366 26.38 17.99 35.16
N ILE A 367 25.45 18.90 34.84
CA ILE A 367 25.75 20.16 34.14
C ILE A 367 26.66 21.06 35.00
N ALA A 368 26.39 21.18 36.30
CA ALA A 368 27.18 21.99 37.22
C ALA A 368 28.62 21.48 37.37
N VAL A 369 28.80 20.17 37.52
CA VAL A 369 30.13 19.54 37.58
C VAL A 369 30.89 19.75 36.27
N TRP A 370 30.23 19.61 35.12
CA TRP A 370 30.83 19.89 33.83
C TRP A 370 31.25 21.37 33.70
N CYS A 371 30.37 22.32 34.02
CA CYS A 371 30.69 23.76 33.97
C CYS A 371 31.87 24.11 34.87
N ARG A 372 31.90 23.60 36.10
CA ARG A 372 32.99 23.85 37.06
C ARG A 372 34.32 23.27 36.60
N ARG A 373 34.31 22.05 36.04
CA ARG A 373 35.52 21.42 35.51
C ARG A 373 36.03 22.13 34.25
N ARG A 374 35.13 22.50 33.34
CA ARG A 374 35.46 23.25 32.11
C ARG A 374 36.02 24.64 32.43
N ALA A 375 35.37 25.39 33.32
CA ALA A 375 35.83 26.72 33.75
C ALA A 375 37.17 26.69 34.49
N ARG A 376 37.46 25.61 35.24
CA ARG A 376 38.75 25.41 35.93
C ARG A 376 39.78 24.61 35.12
N ARG A 377 39.48 24.29 33.85
CA ARG A 377 40.34 23.51 32.93
C ARG A 377 40.80 22.15 33.48
N PHE A 378 39.97 21.48 34.29
CA PHE A 378 40.24 20.10 34.71
C PHE A 378 40.02 19.11 33.56
N PRO A 379 40.73 17.96 33.54
CA PRO A 379 40.50 16.92 32.54
C PRO A 379 39.04 16.45 32.49
N GLU A 380 38.51 16.19 31.30
CA GLU A 380 37.13 15.70 31.13
C GLU A 380 36.95 14.26 31.65
N ALA A 381 38.04 13.48 31.65
CA ALA A 381 38.06 12.11 32.17
C ALA A 381 37.78 12.09 33.69
N GLY A 382 36.96 11.12 34.12
CA GLY A 382 36.57 10.93 35.53
C GLY A 382 35.44 11.84 36.04
N GLY A 383 35.09 12.92 35.32
CA GLY A 383 34.06 13.87 35.80
C GLY A 383 32.64 13.29 35.88
N ALA A 384 32.29 12.30 35.04
CA ALA A 384 31.02 11.59 35.14
C ALA A 384 30.89 10.80 36.46
N GLY A 385 31.99 10.21 36.93
CA GLY A 385 32.03 9.51 38.22
C GLY A 385 31.87 10.48 39.38
N THR A 386 32.53 11.65 39.33
CA THR A 386 32.33 12.71 40.32
C THR A 386 30.88 13.21 40.36
N ALA A 387 30.26 13.41 39.19
CA ALA A 387 28.87 13.83 39.10
C ALA A 387 27.92 12.77 39.68
N ALA A 388 28.15 11.49 39.36
CA ALA A 388 27.38 10.37 39.90
C ALA A 388 27.45 10.30 41.43
N TRP A 389 28.66 10.38 41.99
CA TRP A 389 28.88 10.35 43.44
C TRP A 389 28.23 11.52 44.15
N LEU A 390 28.38 12.75 43.63
CA LEU A 390 27.76 13.93 44.24
C LEU A 390 26.23 13.87 44.21
N ALA A 391 25.64 13.37 43.12
CA ALA A 391 24.19 13.20 43.03
C ALA A 391 23.68 12.12 43.98
N ALA A 392 24.37 10.99 44.11
CA ALA A 392 24.02 9.94 45.07
C ALA A 392 24.13 10.44 46.53
N LEU A 393 25.19 11.17 46.86
CA LEU A 393 25.38 11.78 48.19
C LEU A 393 24.30 12.83 48.51
N LEU A 394 23.85 13.59 47.51
CA LEU A 394 22.75 14.53 47.67
C LEU A 394 21.39 13.83 47.80
N ALA A 395 21.18 12.74 47.05
CA ALA A 395 19.94 11.96 47.09
C ALA A 395 19.74 11.20 48.40
N LEU A 396 20.83 10.74 49.02
CA LEU A 396 20.81 9.99 50.27
C LEU A 396 20.00 10.67 51.39
N PRO A 397 20.27 11.93 51.81
CA PRO A 397 19.47 12.59 52.83
C PRO A 397 18.05 12.90 52.37
N VAL A 398 17.83 13.18 51.07
CA VAL A 398 16.49 13.46 50.52
C VAL A 398 15.59 12.24 50.63
N GLU A 399 16.09 11.05 50.26
CA GLU A 399 15.36 9.79 50.37
C GLU A 399 15.23 9.33 51.83
N THR A 400 16.29 9.46 52.62
CA THR A 400 16.26 9.05 54.04
C THR A 400 15.25 9.88 54.83
N GLY A 401 15.11 11.18 54.53
CA GLY A 401 14.13 12.05 55.18
C GLY A 401 12.67 11.64 54.93
N LYS A 402 12.38 10.88 53.86
CA LYS A 402 11.03 10.37 53.58
C LYS A 402 10.54 9.38 54.65
N LEU A 403 11.43 8.82 55.47
CA LEU A 403 11.05 8.02 56.64
C LEU A 403 10.08 8.78 57.56
N TRP A 404 10.22 10.10 57.67
CA TRP A 404 9.41 10.93 58.56
C TRP A 404 8.28 11.69 57.86
N LEU A 405 8.05 11.44 56.57
CA LEU A 405 6.97 12.06 55.80
C LEU A 405 5.75 11.12 55.72
N ALA A 406 4.58 11.64 56.08
CA ALA A 406 3.32 10.92 55.99
C ALA A 406 2.98 10.64 54.51
N GLY A 407 2.53 9.41 54.21
CA GLY A 407 2.17 9.01 52.84
C GLY A 407 3.34 8.79 51.87
N HIS A 408 4.59 8.92 52.33
CA HIS A 408 5.78 8.69 51.51
C HIS A 408 6.70 7.62 52.12
N HIS A 409 7.50 6.99 51.25
CA HIS A 409 8.51 6.01 51.64
C HIS A 409 9.85 6.33 50.93
N PRO A 410 10.99 5.99 51.53
CA PRO A 410 12.28 6.02 50.82
C PRO A 410 12.29 5.01 49.68
N ASP A 411 12.94 5.35 48.56
CA ASP A 411 13.27 4.38 47.50
C ASP A 411 14.79 4.38 47.26
N PRO A 412 15.51 3.34 47.70
CA PRO A 412 16.96 3.20 47.47
C PRO A 412 17.36 3.25 45.98
N THR A 413 16.44 2.89 45.07
CA THR A 413 16.66 2.96 43.62
C THR A 413 16.88 4.40 43.16
N ASN A 414 16.29 5.40 43.84
CA ASN A 414 16.44 6.80 43.46
C ASN A 414 17.89 7.30 43.61
N LEU A 415 18.71 6.70 44.49
CA LEU A 415 20.15 7.01 44.55
C LEU A 415 20.88 6.55 43.28
N LEU A 416 20.52 5.38 42.76
CA LEU A 416 21.08 4.85 41.51
C LEU A 416 20.60 5.68 40.31
N ILE A 417 19.32 6.08 40.29
CA ILE A 417 18.74 6.95 39.26
C ILE A 417 19.42 8.32 39.28
N ALA A 418 19.63 8.91 40.47
CA ALA A 418 20.33 10.18 40.64
C ALA A 418 21.77 10.11 40.11
N ALA A 419 22.50 9.04 40.47
CA ALA A 419 23.86 8.80 40.01
C ALA A 419 23.92 8.68 38.47
N ALA A 420 23.01 7.90 37.89
CA ALA A 420 22.92 7.71 36.44
C ALA A 420 22.54 9.02 35.72
N ALA A 421 21.56 9.77 36.23
CA ALA A 421 21.12 11.05 35.68
C ALA A 421 22.27 12.05 35.57
N ALA A 422 23.01 12.24 36.67
CA ALA A 422 24.11 13.20 36.71
C ALA A 422 25.29 12.77 35.82
N ALA A 423 25.61 11.47 35.76
CA ALA A 423 26.63 10.94 34.87
C ALA A 423 26.26 11.13 33.38
N LEU A 424 25.02 10.82 33.02
CA LEU A 424 24.51 10.98 31.65
C LEU A 424 24.46 12.47 31.25
N ALA A 425 24.00 13.35 32.13
CA ALA A 425 23.97 14.78 31.89
C ALA A 425 25.38 15.37 31.70
N TYR A 426 26.35 14.96 32.52
CA TYR A 426 27.76 15.32 32.34
C TYR A 426 28.29 14.82 30.99
N GLY A 427 28.01 13.55 30.64
CA GLY A 427 28.45 12.95 29.38
C GLY A 427 27.87 13.67 28.15
N ALA A 428 26.58 13.98 28.19
CA ALA A 428 25.86 14.69 27.12
C ALA A 428 26.36 16.12 26.93
N THR A 429 26.59 16.86 28.02
CA THR A 429 27.14 18.23 27.97
C THR A 429 28.58 18.25 27.45
N ALA A 430 29.45 17.34 27.93
CA ALA A 430 30.80 17.22 27.42
C ALA A 430 30.84 16.83 25.93
N TRP A 431 29.97 15.91 25.50
CA TRP A 431 29.83 15.56 24.08
C TRP A 431 29.36 16.74 23.24
N LEU A 432 28.35 17.49 23.70
CA LEU A 432 27.84 18.65 22.99
C LEU A 432 28.92 19.73 22.83
N ALA A 433 29.71 19.98 23.88
CA ALA A 433 30.82 20.92 23.82
C ALA A 433 31.84 20.53 22.75
N ARG A 434 32.33 19.28 22.77
CA ARG A 434 33.29 18.78 21.76
C ARG A 434 32.76 18.84 20.34
N THR A 435 31.46 18.58 20.14
CA THR A 435 30.86 18.60 18.78
C THR A 435 30.66 20.01 18.24
N VAL A 436 30.32 20.98 19.10
CA VAL A 436 30.24 22.39 18.72
C VAL A 436 31.64 22.94 18.43
N ASP A 437 32.62 22.69 19.30
CA ASP A 437 34.01 23.14 19.13
C ASP A 437 34.64 22.59 17.83
N GLY A 438 34.40 21.30 17.52
CA GLY A 438 34.94 20.61 16.34
C GLY A 438 34.21 20.87 15.01
N SER A 439 33.05 21.52 15.01
CA SER A 439 32.27 21.82 13.79
C SER A 439 32.89 22.91 12.90
N SER A 440 33.98 23.53 13.36
CA SER A 440 34.71 24.62 12.71
C SER A 440 35.66 24.17 11.57
N GLN A 441 35.85 22.86 11.33
CA GLN A 441 36.77 22.36 10.30
C GLN A 441 36.06 21.58 9.17
N SER A 442 36.03 22.21 7.99
CA SER A 442 35.91 21.71 6.60
C SER A 442 35.01 20.50 6.25
N ILE A 443 34.05 20.74 5.34
CA ILE A 443 33.34 19.71 4.56
C ILE A 443 34.16 19.42 3.27
N PRO A 444 34.60 18.18 2.99
CA PRO A 444 35.17 17.83 1.69
C PRO A 444 34.07 17.53 0.65
N SER A 445 34.24 18.04 -0.56
CA SER A 445 33.41 17.77 -1.74
C SER A 445 33.54 16.31 -2.20
N PRO A 446 32.47 15.69 -2.75
CA PRO A 446 32.55 14.34 -3.30
C PRO A 446 33.35 14.31 -4.62
N PRO A 447 34.09 13.23 -4.92
CA PRO A 447 34.88 13.13 -6.15
C PRO A 447 33.98 12.90 -7.38
N PRO A 448 34.41 13.33 -8.59
CA PRO A 448 33.67 13.12 -9.83
C PRO A 448 33.67 11.65 -10.26
N SER A 449 32.54 11.17 -10.80
CA SER A 449 32.39 9.79 -11.25
C SER A 449 33.13 9.54 -12.57
N VAL A 450 34.01 8.55 -12.59
CA VAL A 450 34.69 8.05 -13.80
C VAL A 450 33.68 7.28 -14.67
N ALA A 451 33.57 7.66 -15.94
CA ALA A 451 32.81 6.93 -16.95
C ALA A 451 33.61 5.69 -17.42
N THR A 452 32.97 4.51 -17.41
CA THR A 452 33.56 3.25 -17.91
C THR A 452 33.21 3.07 -19.40
N PRO A 453 34.11 2.52 -20.24
CA PRO A 453 33.81 2.31 -21.66
C PRO A 453 32.82 1.16 -21.86
N ALA A 454 31.99 1.27 -22.90
CA ALA A 454 31.00 0.25 -23.26
C ALA A 454 31.67 -0.96 -23.92
N PRO A 455 31.26 -2.21 -23.60
CA PRO A 455 31.74 -3.39 -24.29
C PRO A 455 31.11 -3.53 -25.68
N THR A 456 31.91 -3.98 -26.63
CA THR A 456 31.54 -4.36 -28.00
C THR A 456 30.55 -5.53 -27.98
N MET A 457 29.47 -5.41 -28.75
CA MET A 457 28.38 -6.39 -28.80
C MET A 457 28.50 -7.35 -29.98
N SER A 458 28.52 -8.65 -29.69
CA SER A 458 28.13 -9.72 -30.61
C SER A 458 26.67 -10.14 -30.37
N LEU A 459 26.00 -10.62 -31.42
CA LEU A 459 24.60 -11.07 -31.39
C LEU A 459 24.46 -12.34 -30.54
N PRO A 460 23.65 -12.34 -29.46
CA PRO A 460 23.31 -13.58 -28.78
C PRO A 460 22.26 -14.35 -29.59
N GLY A 461 22.58 -15.58 -30.02
CA GLY A 461 21.68 -16.48 -30.79
C GLY A 461 20.30 -16.71 -30.16
N LYS A 462 20.13 -16.43 -28.86
CA LYS A 462 18.86 -16.46 -28.13
C LYS A 462 17.82 -15.45 -28.64
N SER A 463 18.24 -14.33 -29.23
CA SER A 463 17.33 -13.30 -29.76
C SER A 463 16.67 -13.69 -31.09
N LEU A 464 17.38 -14.45 -31.93
CA LEU A 464 16.86 -14.98 -33.19
C LEU A 464 15.81 -16.08 -32.95
N ALA A 465 16.07 -17.01 -32.03
CA ALA A 465 15.11 -18.06 -31.67
C ALA A 465 13.79 -17.49 -31.13
N ALA A 466 13.87 -16.49 -30.22
CA ALA A 466 12.66 -15.83 -29.69
C ALA A 466 11.88 -15.09 -30.79
N THR A 467 12.57 -14.50 -31.77
CA THR A 467 11.95 -13.83 -32.91
C THR A 467 11.27 -14.83 -33.86
N ALA A 468 11.89 -15.98 -34.10
CA ALA A 468 11.30 -17.04 -34.93
C ALA A 468 10.02 -17.62 -34.29
N VAL A 469 10.05 -17.89 -32.98
CA VAL A 469 8.88 -18.38 -32.24
C VAL A 469 7.73 -17.36 -32.27
N THR A 470 8.02 -16.09 -32.00
CA THR A 470 6.99 -15.04 -32.03
C THR A 470 6.43 -14.82 -33.44
N THR A 471 7.25 -14.94 -34.48
CA THR A 471 6.80 -14.87 -35.88
C THR A 471 5.91 -16.06 -36.23
N ALA A 472 6.25 -17.28 -35.80
CA ALA A 472 5.41 -18.46 -36.00
C ALA A 472 4.04 -18.28 -35.32
N ILE A 473 4.02 -17.83 -34.06
CA ILE A 473 2.76 -17.55 -33.33
C ILE A 473 1.94 -16.46 -34.03
N LEU A 474 2.57 -15.40 -34.53
CA LEU A 474 1.92 -14.34 -35.30
C LEU A 474 1.24 -14.88 -36.57
N LEU A 475 1.94 -15.74 -37.32
CA LEU A 475 1.39 -16.37 -38.54
C LEU A 475 0.22 -17.31 -38.22
N THR A 476 0.32 -18.09 -37.14
CA THR A 476 -0.79 -18.93 -36.66
C THR A 476 -1.98 -18.06 -36.21
N GLY A 477 -1.74 -16.96 -35.51
CA GLY A 477 -2.77 -16.02 -35.09
C GLY A 477 -3.50 -15.39 -36.29
N LEU A 478 -2.75 -14.97 -37.31
CA LEU A 478 -3.33 -14.44 -38.56
C LEU A 478 -4.23 -15.46 -39.29
N ALA A 479 -3.89 -16.74 -39.23
CA ALA A 479 -4.72 -17.80 -39.82
C ALA A 479 -5.96 -18.12 -38.98
N GLY A 480 -5.94 -17.83 -37.67
CA GLY A 480 -7.03 -18.13 -36.73
C GLY A 480 -8.11 -17.05 -36.60
N ILE A 481 -7.88 -15.83 -37.11
CA ILE A 481 -8.88 -14.75 -37.06
C ILE A 481 -9.96 -14.95 -38.13
N PRO A 482 -11.23 -15.06 -37.74
CA PRO A 482 -12.35 -15.11 -38.68
C PRO A 482 -12.38 -13.82 -39.52
N HIS A 483 -12.28 -13.91 -40.85
CA HIS A 483 -12.09 -12.79 -41.79
C HIS A 483 -10.68 -12.16 -41.79
N ALA A 484 -9.64 -13.00 -41.90
CA ALA A 484 -8.24 -12.62 -42.10
C ALA A 484 -7.92 -11.78 -43.37
N GLY A 485 -8.88 -11.21 -44.10
CA GLY A 485 -8.63 -10.55 -45.39
C GLY A 485 -7.77 -9.28 -45.29
N ILE A 486 -8.02 -8.43 -44.28
CA ILE A 486 -7.32 -7.14 -44.14
C ILE A 486 -6.17 -7.18 -43.14
N TRP A 487 -6.20 -8.10 -42.18
CA TRP A 487 -5.26 -8.17 -41.06
C TRP A 487 -3.80 -8.43 -41.46
N PRO A 488 -3.49 -9.33 -42.42
CA PRO A 488 -2.13 -9.51 -42.93
C PRO A 488 -1.54 -8.21 -43.48
N GLY A 489 -2.34 -7.43 -44.20
CA GLY A 489 -1.92 -6.12 -44.74
C GLY A 489 -1.64 -5.10 -43.64
N ILE A 490 -2.52 -5.02 -42.62
CA ILE A 490 -2.34 -4.13 -41.47
C ILE A 490 -1.09 -4.52 -40.66
N VAL A 491 -0.91 -5.80 -40.36
CA VAL A 491 0.24 -6.32 -39.61
C VAL A 491 1.54 -6.12 -40.40
N ALA A 492 1.54 -6.35 -41.71
CA ALA A 492 2.69 -6.10 -42.57
C ALA A 492 3.05 -4.61 -42.61
N GLY A 493 2.06 -3.73 -42.77
CA GLY A 493 2.25 -2.28 -42.72
C GLY A 493 2.79 -1.80 -41.37
N TYR A 494 2.27 -2.36 -40.27
CA TYR A 494 2.79 -2.07 -38.93
C TYR A 494 4.20 -2.61 -38.71
N ALA A 495 4.51 -3.82 -39.17
CA ALA A 495 5.86 -4.38 -39.13
C ALA A 495 6.85 -3.51 -39.91
N LEU A 496 6.44 -3.00 -41.09
CA LEU A 496 7.22 -2.06 -41.90
C LEU A 496 7.45 -0.74 -41.15
N LEU A 497 6.40 -0.20 -40.51
CA LEU A 497 6.52 0.99 -39.66
C LEU A 497 7.53 0.76 -38.52
N LEU A 498 7.49 -0.39 -37.84
CA LEU A 498 8.45 -0.71 -36.78
C LEU A 498 9.87 -0.92 -37.32
N TRP A 499 10.02 -1.41 -38.53
CA TRP A 499 11.32 -1.56 -39.17
C TRP A 499 11.98 -0.19 -39.37
N PHE A 500 11.24 0.80 -39.88
CA PHE A 500 11.76 2.15 -40.08
C PHE A 500 11.80 2.98 -38.79
N GLN A 501 10.81 2.83 -37.91
CA GLN A 501 10.64 3.58 -36.68
C GLN A 501 10.44 2.62 -35.49
N PRO A 502 11.52 2.05 -34.93
CA PRO A 502 11.43 1.00 -33.91
C PRO A 502 10.90 1.46 -32.54
N LEU A 503 10.58 2.74 -32.38
CA LEU A 503 9.89 3.27 -31.18
C LEU A 503 8.38 3.52 -31.43
N ALA A 504 7.89 3.36 -32.66
CA ALA A 504 6.49 3.65 -33.00
C ALA A 504 5.48 2.80 -32.20
N TRP A 505 5.86 1.59 -31.77
CA TRP A 505 5.04 0.74 -30.90
C TRP A 505 4.67 1.40 -29.56
N LEU A 506 5.51 2.33 -29.06
CA LEU A 506 5.22 3.11 -27.85
C LEU A 506 4.09 4.12 -28.05
N PHE A 507 3.71 4.39 -29.29
CA PHE A 507 2.49 5.10 -29.62
C PHE A 507 1.36 4.13 -29.98
N VAL A 508 1.61 3.20 -30.90
CA VAL A 508 0.58 2.30 -31.46
C VAL A 508 -0.05 1.42 -30.39
N LEU A 509 0.74 0.75 -29.54
CA LEU A 509 0.16 -0.16 -28.55
C LEU A 509 -0.71 0.58 -27.51
N PRO A 510 -0.25 1.66 -26.84
CA PRO A 510 -1.11 2.37 -25.91
C PRO A 510 -2.33 3.05 -26.56
N PHE A 511 -2.22 3.41 -27.85
CA PHE A 511 -3.34 3.98 -28.60
C PHE A 511 -4.40 2.94 -28.94
N CYS A 512 -4.00 1.78 -29.47
CA CYS A 512 -4.92 0.72 -29.86
C CYS A 512 -5.45 -0.11 -28.67
N LEU A 513 -4.77 -0.10 -27.52
CA LEU A 513 -5.14 -0.91 -26.36
C LEU A 513 -6.59 -0.71 -25.89
N PRO A 514 -7.09 0.53 -25.69
CA PRO A 514 -8.51 0.72 -25.42
C PRO A 514 -9.35 0.51 -26.68
N LEU A 515 -8.91 1.01 -27.85
CA LEU A 515 -9.75 1.19 -29.04
C LEU A 515 -10.03 -0.06 -29.89
N LEU A 516 -9.08 -0.99 -29.96
CA LEU A 516 -9.13 -2.10 -30.93
C LEU A 516 -9.72 -3.35 -30.27
N ASP A 517 -11.03 -3.39 -30.05
CA ASP A 517 -11.76 -4.55 -29.48
C ASP A 517 -12.90 -5.01 -30.41
N LEU A 518 -12.64 -6.04 -31.22
CA LEU A 518 -13.62 -6.57 -32.17
C LEU A 518 -14.42 -7.74 -31.64
N ALA A 519 -14.33 -8.06 -30.34
CA ALA A 519 -15.12 -9.14 -29.74
C ALA A 519 -16.64 -9.05 -30.00
N PRO A 520 -17.29 -7.86 -30.08
CA PRO A 520 -18.71 -7.77 -30.44
C PRO A 520 -19.05 -8.17 -31.88
N LEU A 521 -18.04 -8.33 -32.74
CA LEU A 521 -18.20 -8.77 -34.12
C LEU A 521 -17.69 -10.20 -34.31
N GLU A 522 -16.56 -10.55 -33.69
CA GLU A 522 -15.83 -11.81 -33.94
C GLU A 522 -16.02 -12.85 -32.82
N GLY A 523 -16.62 -12.48 -31.68
CA GLY A 523 -16.67 -13.30 -30.48
C GLY A 523 -15.37 -13.25 -29.68
N ARG A 524 -15.20 -14.16 -28.70
CA ARG A 524 -13.98 -14.19 -27.88
C ARG A 524 -12.91 -15.05 -28.52
N LEU A 525 -11.80 -14.44 -28.92
CA LEU A 525 -10.67 -15.15 -29.53
C LEU A 525 -9.52 -15.37 -28.53
N PRO A 526 -8.87 -16.56 -28.57
CA PRO A 526 -7.63 -16.80 -27.82
C PRO A 526 -6.51 -15.80 -28.14
N LEU A 527 -6.38 -15.44 -29.42
CA LEU A 527 -5.54 -14.35 -29.92
C LEU A 527 -6.43 -13.39 -30.70
N ASP A 528 -6.50 -12.15 -30.24
CA ASP A 528 -7.28 -11.09 -30.88
C ASP A 528 -6.39 -10.17 -31.73
N GLU A 529 -7.01 -9.19 -32.38
CA GLU A 529 -6.35 -8.31 -33.33
C GLU A 529 -5.28 -7.44 -32.65
N PHE A 530 -5.52 -7.06 -31.38
CA PHE A 530 -4.56 -6.30 -30.60
C PHE A 530 -3.33 -7.17 -30.23
N ASP A 531 -3.53 -8.45 -29.90
CA ASP A 531 -2.44 -9.39 -29.66
C ASP A 531 -1.51 -9.53 -30.88
N LEU A 532 -2.05 -9.49 -32.10
CA LEU A 532 -1.23 -9.51 -33.33
C LEU A 532 -0.27 -8.30 -33.40
N LEU A 533 -0.70 -7.12 -32.95
CA LEU A 533 0.17 -5.94 -32.88
C LEU A 533 1.26 -6.12 -31.82
N VAL A 534 0.95 -6.73 -30.68
CA VAL A 534 1.95 -7.05 -29.65
C VAL A 534 2.97 -8.06 -30.20
N LEU A 535 2.52 -9.12 -30.85
CA LEU A 535 3.37 -10.15 -31.44
C LEU A 535 4.27 -9.59 -32.56
N ALA A 536 3.72 -8.75 -33.45
CA ALA A 536 4.51 -8.05 -34.46
C ALA A 536 5.58 -7.14 -33.84
N THR A 537 5.26 -6.49 -32.72
CA THR A 537 6.23 -5.70 -31.94
C THR A 537 7.35 -6.58 -31.40
N LEU A 538 7.02 -7.73 -30.82
CA LEU A 538 7.98 -8.69 -30.27
C LEU A 538 8.82 -9.36 -31.35
N ALA A 539 8.31 -9.52 -32.57
CA ALA A 539 9.06 -10.08 -33.70
C ALA A 539 10.03 -9.05 -34.33
N VAL A 540 9.59 -7.82 -34.57
CA VAL A 540 10.38 -6.85 -35.36
C VAL A 540 11.36 -6.03 -34.51
N VAL A 541 10.92 -5.54 -33.35
CA VAL A 541 11.69 -4.58 -32.56
C VAL A 541 13.03 -5.14 -32.05
N PRO A 542 13.16 -6.41 -31.57
CA PRO A 542 14.45 -6.94 -31.15
C PRO A 542 15.53 -6.94 -32.24
N LEU A 543 15.13 -7.06 -33.52
CA LEU A 543 16.04 -7.09 -34.66
C LEU A 543 16.65 -5.70 -34.94
N ARG A 544 15.89 -4.63 -34.62
CA ARG A 544 16.25 -3.23 -34.83
C ARG A 544 16.86 -2.57 -33.59
N LEU A 545 16.33 -2.85 -32.40
CA LEU A 545 16.87 -2.39 -31.11
C LEU A 545 17.85 -3.42 -30.56
N ARG A 546 19.09 -3.33 -31.04
CA ARG A 546 20.19 -4.23 -30.68
C ARG A 546 20.91 -3.87 -29.38
N GLN A 547 20.55 -2.79 -28.71
CA GLN A 547 21.22 -2.38 -27.47
C GLN A 547 21.01 -3.40 -26.34
N PRO A 548 21.95 -3.54 -25.39
CA PRO A 548 21.75 -4.42 -24.26
C PRO A 548 20.70 -3.81 -23.31
N PRO A 549 19.88 -4.63 -22.64
CA PRO A 549 18.89 -4.12 -21.70
C PRO A 549 19.58 -3.42 -20.53
N ARG A 550 19.15 -2.21 -20.21
CA ARG A 550 19.64 -1.42 -19.06
C ARG A 550 19.54 -2.20 -17.75
N PRO A 551 20.43 -1.95 -16.76
CA PRO A 551 20.31 -2.57 -15.45
C PRO A 551 19.01 -2.20 -14.75
N TRP A 552 18.57 -3.05 -13.81
CA TRP A 552 17.39 -2.76 -13.00
C TRP A 552 17.61 -1.52 -12.13
N PRO A 553 16.61 -0.64 -11.96
CA PRO A 553 16.75 0.58 -11.17
C PRO A 553 16.92 0.34 -9.67
N GLY A 554 16.66 -0.89 -9.19
CA GLY A 554 16.89 -1.31 -7.81
C GLY A 554 16.40 -2.73 -7.56
N ALA A 555 16.67 -3.27 -6.36
CA ALA A 555 16.27 -4.61 -5.98
C ALA A 555 14.74 -4.80 -5.99
N ALA A 556 13.97 -3.79 -5.56
CA ALA A 556 12.51 -3.84 -5.56
C ALA A 556 11.93 -4.05 -6.96
N ALA A 557 12.45 -3.35 -7.97
CA ALA A 557 12.04 -3.51 -9.36
C ALA A 557 12.33 -4.91 -9.90
N LYS A 558 13.52 -5.45 -9.60
CA LYS A 558 13.89 -6.82 -9.98
C LYS A 558 12.96 -7.84 -9.33
N TRP A 559 12.74 -7.75 -8.02
CA TRP A 559 11.87 -8.67 -7.28
C TRP A 559 10.42 -8.56 -7.70
N ALA A 560 9.90 -7.36 -7.96
CA ALA A 560 8.56 -7.16 -8.49
C ALA A 560 8.36 -7.96 -9.78
N VAL A 561 9.26 -7.80 -10.75
CA VAL A 561 9.17 -8.52 -12.02
C VAL A 561 9.38 -10.02 -11.88
N THR A 562 10.31 -10.46 -11.01
CA THR A 562 10.49 -11.89 -10.73
C THR A 562 9.21 -12.51 -10.15
N LEU A 563 8.58 -11.83 -9.18
CA LEU A 563 7.34 -12.31 -8.57
C LEU A 563 6.18 -12.30 -9.56
N LEU A 564 6.07 -11.29 -10.42
CA LEU A 564 5.03 -11.23 -11.46
C LEU A 564 5.20 -12.33 -12.52
N TRP A 565 6.42 -12.68 -12.90
CA TRP A 565 6.67 -13.83 -13.77
C TRP A 565 6.27 -15.15 -13.08
N LEU A 566 6.68 -15.32 -11.83
CA LEU A 566 6.36 -16.52 -11.06
C LEU A 566 4.86 -16.65 -10.83
N SER A 567 4.19 -15.56 -10.44
CA SER A 567 2.75 -15.53 -10.21
C SER A 567 2.00 -15.81 -11.50
N TRP A 568 2.42 -15.22 -12.62
CA TRP A 568 1.81 -15.48 -13.92
C TRP A 568 1.92 -16.95 -14.34
N LEU A 569 3.12 -17.54 -14.22
CA LEU A 569 3.35 -18.95 -14.56
C LEU A 569 2.47 -19.88 -13.73
N VAL A 570 2.46 -19.69 -12.40
CA VAL A 570 1.71 -20.57 -11.50
C VAL A 570 0.20 -20.36 -11.64
N ALA A 571 -0.27 -19.11 -11.72
CA ALA A 571 -1.68 -18.81 -11.88
C ALA A 571 -2.25 -19.32 -13.21
N THR A 572 -1.48 -19.20 -14.30
CA THR A 572 -1.88 -19.73 -15.62
C THR A 572 -1.91 -21.26 -15.58
N ALA A 573 -0.87 -21.90 -15.05
CA ALA A 573 -0.82 -23.37 -14.95
C ALA A 573 -1.96 -23.94 -14.08
N ARG A 574 -2.32 -23.26 -12.98
CA ARG A 574 -3.47 -23.63 -12.15
C ARG A 574 -4.79 -23.38 -12.86
N GLY A 575 -4.93 -22.24 -13.53
CA GLY A 575 -6.13 -21.87 -14.27
C GLY A 575 -6.45 -22.82 -15.42
N LEU A 576 -5.43 -23.34 -16.11
CA LEU A 576 -5.57 -24.29 -17.23
C LEU A 576 -5.77 -25.76 -16.80
N ARG A 577 -5.86 -26.06 -15.49
CA ARG A 577 -6.06 -27.46 -15.03
C ARG A 577 -7.37 -28.05 -15.56
N GLY A 578 -7.31 -29.25 -16.12
CA GLY A 578 -8.50 -29.89 -16.70
C GLY A 578 -8.94 -29.28 -18.03
N LEU A 579 -8.06 -28.54 -18.72
CA LEU A 579 -8.26 -28.16 -20.12
C LEU A 579 -8.20 -29.41 -21.01
N ASP A 580 -9.25 -29.63 -21.80
CA ASP A 580 -9.21 -30.51 -22.97
C ASP A 580 -9.07 -29.66 -24.23
N PHE A 581 -8.01 -29.88 -25.01
CA PHE A 581 -7.75 -29.13 -26.24
C PHE A 581 -8.75 -29.46 -27.37
N HIS A 582 -9.56 -30.51 -27.22
CA HIS A 582 -10.56 -30.91 -28.21
C HIS A 582 -11.96 -30.33 -27.93
N GLU A 583 -12.19 -29.74 -26.75
CA GLU A 583 -13.47 -29.09 -26.43
C GLU A 583 -13.46 -27.61 -26.86
N PRO A 584 -14.49 -27.14 -27.59
CA PRO A 584 -14.61 -25.73 -27.95
C PRO A 584 -14.83 -24.82 -26.72
N LEU A 585 -14.63 -23.52 -26.91
CA LEU A 585 -14.82 -22.50 -25.88
C LEU A 585 -16.28 -22.51 -25.36
N GLY A 586 -16.40 -22.47 -24.04
CA GLY A 586 -17.66 -22.34 -23.31
C GLY A 586 -17.58 -21.21 -22.28
N SER A 587 -18.71 -20.85 -21.69
CA SER A 587 -18.78 -19.68 -20.78
C SER A 587 -17.86 -19.79 -19.57
N HIS A 588 -17.62 -21.00 -19.07
CA HIS A 588 -16.78 -21.30 -17.90
C HIS A 588 -15.52 -22.14 -18.24
N SER A 589 -15.02 -22.04 -19.47
CA SER A 589 -13.87 -22.83 -19.93
C SER A 589 -12.58 -22.54 -19.13
N PRO A 590 -11.74 -23.56 -18.84
CA PRO A 590 -10.39 -23.36 -18.31
C PRO A 590 -9.53 -22.42 -19.17
N LEU A 591 -9.82 -22.28 -20.47
CA LEU A 591 -9.09 -21.39 -21.38
C LEU A 591 -9.25 -19.90 -21.02
N ASN A 592 -10.25 -19.53 -20.20
CA ASN A 592 -10.37 -18.20 -19.62
C ASN A 592 -9.11 -17.77 -18.84
N ALA A 593 -8.33 -18.72 -18.31
CA ALA A 593 -7.05 -18.44 -17.68
C ALA A 593 -6.05 -17.77 -18.64
N TRP A 594 -6.03 -18.21 -19.90
CA TRP A 594 -5.23 -17.60 -20.96
C TRP A 594 -5.79 -16.23 -21.37
N LEU A 595 -7.12 -16.16 -21.63
CA LEU A 595 -7.79 -14.93 -22.08
C LEU A 595 -7.59 -13.76 -21.12
N VAL A 596 -7.53 -14.03 -19.83
CA VAL A 596 -7.24 -13.02 -18.79
C VAL A 596 -5.73 -12.83 -18.62
N GLY A 597 -5.00 -13.93 -18.42
CA GLY A 597 -3.58 -13.91 -18.06
C GLY A 597 -2.67 -13.28 -19.13
N LYS A 598 -3.07 -13.28 -20.40
CA LYS A 598 -2.26 -12.71 -21.51
C LYS A 598 -1.93 -11.23 -21.32
N GLY A 599 -2.77 -10.44 -20.64
CA GLY A 599 -2.50 -9.02 -20.38
C GLY A 599 -1.23 -8.74 -19.56
N LEU A 600 -1.02 -9.53 -18.49
CA LEU A 600 0.22 -9.46 -17.71
C LEU A 600 1.40 -10.02 -18.52
N LEU A 601 1.21 -11.13 -19.25
CA LEU A 601 2.25 -11.72 -20.09
C LEU A 601 2.80 -10.72 -21.11
N TRP A 602 1.93 -10.05 -21.86
CA TRP A 602 2.33 -9.08 -22.87
C TRP A 602 3.13 -7.93 -22.28
N SER A 603 2.70 -7.41 -21.13
CA SER A 603 3.46 -6.37 -20.41
C SER A 603 4.86 -6.84 -20.01
N LEU A 604 4.99 -8.08 -19.53
CA LEU A 604 6.27 -8.67 -19.15
C LEU A 604 7.19 -8.98 -20.34
N LEU A 605 6.61 -9.41 -21.48
CA LEU A 605 7.36 -9.67 -22.72
C LEU A 605 7.83 -8.39 -23.42
N LEU A 606 7.10 -7.28 -23.28
CA LEU A 606 7.51 -5.97 -23.80
C LEU A 606 8.60 -5.30 -22.93
N LEU A 607 8.73 -5.68 -21.65
CA LEU A 607 9.68 -5.06 -20.72
C LEU A 607 11.16 -5.14 -21.15
N PRO A 608 11.67 -6.28 -21.66
CA PRO A 608 13.00 -6.33 -22.27
C PRO A 608 13.19 -5.25 -23.34
N LEU A 609 12.20 -5.00 -24.19
CA LEU A 609 12.26 -3.99 -25.25
C LEU A 609 12.29 -2.57 -24.67
N LEU A 610 11.46 -2.29 -23.65
CA LEU A 610 11.50 -1.01 -22.91
C LEU A 610 12.91 -0.74 -22.35
N ARG A 611 13.55 -1.74 -21.77
CA ARG A 611 14.90 -1.63 -21.20
C ARG A 611 16.01 -1.48 -22.25
N ARG A 612 15.75 -1.81 -23.51
CA ARG A 612 16.70 -1.60 -24.63
C ARG A 612 16.60 -0.23 -25.28
N VAL A 613 15.62 0.59 -24.92
CA VAL A 613 15.54 1.97 -25.41
C VAL A 613 16.74 2.76 -24.86
N PRO A 614 17.54 3.47 -25.68
CA PRO A 614 18.66 4.29 -25.20
C PRO A 614 18.22 5.53 -24.39
N GLU A 615 19.08 6.02 -23.49
CA GLU A 615 18.78 7.19 -22.64
C GLU A 615 18.54 8.43 -23.49
N SER A 616 19.32 8.62 -24.56
CA SER A 616 19.17 9.71 -25.53
C SER A 616 17.79 9.73 -26.20
N ARG A 617 17.12 8.59 -26.36
CA ARG A 617 15.78 8.49 -26.96
C ARG A 617 14.65 8.36 -25.94
N SER A 618 14.96 8.39 -24.64
CA SER A 618 13.94 8.23 -23.59
C SER A 618 12.95 9.39 -23.54
N GLY A 619 13.37 10.61 -23.88
CA GLY A 619 12.45 11.75 -24.02
C GLY A 619 11.41 11.51 -25.12
N SER A 620 11.85 11.07 -26.30
CA SER A 620 10.94 10.74 -27.41
C SER A 620 10.02 9.57 -27.09
N ALA A 621 10.54 8.52 -26.44
CA ALA A 621 9.74 7.39 -25.97
C ALA A 621 8.60 7.83 -25.04
N ARG A 622 8.90 8.67 -24.03
CA ARG A 622 7.89 9.24 -23.13
C ARG A 622 6.84 10.05 -23.87
N ARG A 623 7.24 10.90 -24.82
CA ARG A 623 6.32 11.70 -25.63
C ARG A 623 5.38 10.84 -26.48
N LEU A 624 5.86 9.73 -27.04
CA LEU A 624 5.03 8.80 -27.82
C LEU A 624 3.94 8.17 -26.96
N VAL A 625 4.30 7.63 -25.78
CA VAL A 625 3.31 7.07 -24.84
C VAL A 625 2.32 8.15 -24.38
N PHE A 626 2.82 9.33 -24.02
CA PHE A 626 1.98 10.45 -23.58
C PHE A 626 0.96 10.85 -24.66
N ARG A 627 1.41 11.02 -25.91
CA ARG A 627 0.53 11.39 -27.03
C ARG A 627 -0.47 10.29 -27.35
N ALA A 628 -0.08 9.02 -27.29
CA ALA A 628 -0.96 7.91 -27.53
C ALA A 628 -2.10 7.82 -26.53
N VAL A 629 -1.81 7.98 -25.23
CA VAL A 629 -2.83 7.97 -24.17
C VAL A 629 -3.82 9.13 -24.37
N VAL A 630 -3.35 10.34 -24.68
CA VAL A 630 -4.23 11.50 -24.94
C VAL A 630 -5.04 11.32 -26.23
N ALA A 631 -4.44 10.77 -27.29
CA ALA A 631 -5.15 10.51 -28.54
C ALA A 631 -6.22 9.43 -28.37
N ALA A 632 -5.92 8.35 -27.63
CA ALA A 632 -6.89 7.31 -27.31
C ALA A 632 -8.05 7.85 -26.47
N LEU A 633 -7.76 8.71 -25.47
CA LEU A 633 -8.78 9.40 -24.70
C LEU A 633 -9.71 10.23 -25.59
N ALA A 634 -9.16 10.97 -26.56
CA ALA A 634 -9.97 11.77 -27.47
C ALA A 634 -10.92 10.90 -28.31
N VAL A 635 -10.43 9.76 -28.83
CA VAL A 635 -11.26 8.83 -29.61
C VAL A 635 -12.32 8.18 -28.72
N GLU A 636 -11.97 7.70 -27.53
CA GLU A 636 -12.94 7.11 -26.58
C GLU A 636 -14.05 8.10 -26.22
N VAL A 637 -13.71 9.35 -25.94
CA VAL A 637 -14.71 10.38 -25.63
C VAL A 637 -15.67 10.59 -26.81
N LEU A 638 -15.17 10.59 -28.05
CA LEU A 638 -16.02 10.68 -29.24
C LEU A 638 -16.93 9.44 -29.39
N VAL A 639 -16.41 8.24 -29.10
CA VAL A 639 -17.21 7.00 -29.10
C VAL A 639 -18.32 7.07 -28.05
N VAL A 640 -18.02 7.51 -26.83
CA VAL A 640 -19.00 7.69 -25.74
C VAL A 640 -20.08 8.71 -26.11
N ILE A 641 -19.69 9.85 -26.69
CA ILE A 641 -20.63 10.87 -27.17
C ILE A 641 -21.54 10.29 -28.26
N ARG A 642 -20.96 9.57 -29.23
CA ARG A 642 -21.73 8.91 -30.29
C ARG A 642 -22.70 7.88 -29.71
N GLU A 643 -22.25 7.07 -28.75
CA GLU A 643 -23.07 6.06 -28.07
C GLU A 643 -24.27 6.73 -27.37
N ARG A 644 -24.05 7.81 -26.62
CA ARG A 644 -25.13 8.59 -25.98
C ARG A 644 -26.12 9.14 -26.99
N VAL A 645 -25.65 9.81 -28.05
CA VAL A 645 -26.51 10.38 -29.10
C VAL A 645 -27.37 9.31 -29.77
N LEU A 646 -26.79 8.14 -30.06
CA LEU A 646 -27.52 7.07 -30.73
C LEU A 646 -28.62 6.46 -29.86
N PHE A 647 -28.42 6.34 -28.55
CA PHE A 647 -29.30 5.54 -27.69
C PHE A 647 -30.28 6.34 -26.82
N VAL A 648 -29.87 7.45 -26.20
CA VAL A 648 -30.71 8.18 -25.23
C VAL A 648 -30.69 9.71 -25.42
N GLY A 649 -29.67 10.26 -26.10
CA GLY A 649 -29.43 11.70 -26.20
C GLY A 649 -28.39 12.20 -25.19
N LEU A 650 -27.87 13.42 -25.40
CA LEU A 650 -26.77 13.94 -24.59
C LEU A 650 -27.20 14.40 -23.19
N THR A 651 -28.44 14.86 -23.05
CA THR A 651 -28.96 15.53 -21.85
C THR A 651 -29.94 14.68 -21.03
N ASP A 652 -30.28 13.47 -21.49
CA ASP A 652 -31.09 12.53 -20.69
C ASP A 652 -30.21 11.85 -19.63
N PHE A 653 -30.40 12.23 -18.37
CA PHE A 653 -29.69 11.65 -17.22
C PHE A 653 -30.61 10.82 -16.31
N ASP A 654 -31.88 10.66 -16.69
CA ASP A 654 -32.87 9.88 -15.95
C ASP A 654 -32.84 8.41 -16.39
N HIS A 655 -32.53 8.16 -17.66
CA HIS A 655 -32.40 6.81 -18.19
C HIS A 655 -31.24 6.04 -17.53
N VAL A 656 -31.46 4.77 -17.20
CA VAL A 656 -30.48 3.87 -16.53
C VAL A 656 -29.36 3.39 -17.50
N PHE A 657 -29.22 4.02 -18.67
CA PHE A 657 -28.26 3.62 -19.70
C PHE A 657 -26.84 4.07 -19.33
N ARG A 658 -25.95 3.09 -19.14
CA ARG A 658 -24.52 3.32 -18.90
C ARG A 658 -23.73 3.06 -20.18
N VAL A 659 -22.91 4.02 -20.56
CA VAL A 659 -22.03 3.92 -21.73
C VAL A 659 -20.95 2.87 -21.52
N THR A 660 -20.52 2.24 -22.61
CA THR A 660 -19.52 1.16 -22.60
C THR A 660 -18.27 1.50 -23.41
N GLY A 661 -18.34 2.52 -24.28
CA GLY A 661 -17.20 2.90 -25.12
C GLY A 661 -16.82 1.77 -26.07
N THR A 662 -15.53 1.61 -26.36
CA THR A 662 -15.05 0.45 -27.16
C THR A 662 -14.78 -0.80 -26.31
N PHE A 663 -15.04 -0.78 -25.00
CA PHE A 663 -14.70 -1.88 -24.09
C PHE A 663 -15.73 -3.01 -24.16
N ALA A 664 -15.55 -3.95 -25.09
CA ALA A 664 -16.40 -5.14 -25.19
C ALA A 664 -16.34 -6.01 -23.92
N SER A 665 -15.24 -5.91 -23.15
CA SER A 665 -15.12 -6.53 -21.83
C SER A 665 -16.22 -6.10 -20.86
N MET A 666 -16.96 -5.01 -21.12
CA MET A 666 -18.14 -4.62 -20.35
C MET A 666 -19.36 -5.54 -20.54
N GLN A 667 -19.27 -6.58 -21.37
CA GLN A 667 -20.33 -7.57 -21.62
C GLN A 667 -20.84 -8.32 -20.37
N THR A 668 -20.05 -8.35 -19.30
CA THR A 668 -20.42 -8.92 -17.99
C THR A 668 -20.42 -7.86 -16.89
N GLY A 669 -20.23 -6.59 -17.22
CA GLY A 669 -20.05 -5.49 -16.28
C GLY A 669 -18.58 -5.05 -16.10
N GLY A 670 -18.20 -4.66 -14.89
CA GLY A 670 -16.85 -4.14 -14.58
C GLY A 670 -16.71 -2.62 -14.71
N ALA A 671 -15.48 -2.12 -14.50
CA ALA A 671 -15.16 -0.69 -14.43
C ALA A 671 -14.04 -0.28 -15.41
N TYR A 672 -13.98 -0.91 -16.59
CA TYR A 672 -12.85 -0.81 -17.52
C TYR A 672 -12.76 0.55 -18.23
N LEU A 673 -13.88 1.04 -18.75
CA LEU A 673 -13.96 2.36 -19.38
C LEU A 673 -13.59 3.45 -18.36
N GLU A 674 -14.15 3.37 -17.15
CA GLU A 674 -13.89 4.33 -16.10
C GLU A 674 -12.43 4.29 -15.63
N ALA A 675 -11.84 3.09 -15.52
CA ALA A 675 -10.43 2.95 -15.19
C ALA A 675 -9.54 3.58 -16.26
N PHE A 676 -9.86 3.42 -17.54
CA PHE A 676 -9.13 4.07 -18.63
C PHE A 676 -9.29 5.60 -18.62
N LEU A 677 -10.51 6.12 -18.49
CA LEU A 677 -10.77 7.55 -18.42
C LEU A 677 -10.05 8.20 -17.23
N ALA A 678 -10.13 7.60 -16.04
CA ALA A 678 -9.45 8.07 -14.84
C ALA A 678 -7.92 8.02 -14.98
N PHE A 679 -7.40 7.01 -15.70
CA PHE A 679 -5.98 6.86 -16.00
C PHE A 679 -5.46 7.90 -17.01
N ALA A 680 -6.19 8.13 -18.09
CA ALA A 680 -5.76 8.96 -19.21
C ALA A 680 -5.95 10.46 -18.93
N PHE A 681 -6.96 10.83 -18.14
CA PHE A 681 -7.27 12.22 -17.81
C PHE A 681 -6.08 13.02 -17.23
N PRO A 682 -5.27 12.49 -16.29
CA PRO A 682 -4.03 13.11 -15.83
C PRO A 682 -3.02 13.47 -16.94
N PHE A 683 -2.92 12.66 -18.00
CA PHE A 683 -2.04 12.97 -19.14
C PHE A 683 -2.57 14.20 -19.89
N LEU A 684 -3.87 14.27 -20.14
CA LEU A 684 -4.51 15.45 -20.74
C LEU A 684 -4.29 16.71 -19.88
N LEU A 685 -4.51 16.62 -18.56
CA LEU A 685 -4.29 17.73 -17.63
C LEU A 685 -2.86 18.28 -17.70
N VAL A 686 -1.86 17.40 -17.66
CA VAL A 686 -0.46 17.81 -17.78
C VAL A 686 -0.21 18.50 -19.13
N GLY A 687 -0.83 18.01 -20.21
CA GLY A 687 -0.80 18.65 -21.52
C GLY A 687 -1.32 20.09 -21.46
N ILE A 688 -2.51 20.30 -20.89
CA ILE A 688 -3.12 21.64 -20.74
C ILE A 688 -2.27 22.57 -19.87
N LEU A 689 -1.66 22.06 -18.82
CA LEU A 689 -0.85 22.88 -17.89
C LEU A 689 0.51 23.29 -18.47
N ARG A 690 1.02 22.56 -19.47
CA ARG A 690 2.40 22.71 -19.96
C ARG A 690 2.51 23.14 -21.41
N HIS A 691 1.47 22.97 -22.21
CA HIS A 691 1.52 23.33 -23.61
C HIS A 691 1.70 24.86 -23.78
N PRO A 692 2.61 25.33 -24.64
CA PRO A 692 2.85 26.78 -24.81
C PRO A 692 1.70 27.50 -25.52
N SER A 693 1.06 26.84 -26.51
CA SER A 693 -0.03 27.46 -27.29
C SER A 693 -1.34 27.57 -26.48
N PRO A 694 -1.95 28.77 -26.36
CA PRO A 694 -3.22 28.96 -25.66
C PRO A 694 -4.39 28.26 -26.37
N TRP A 695 -4.39 28.17 -27.70
CA TRP A 695 -5.41 27.48 -28.47
C TRP A 695 -5.43 25.98 -28.19
N ILE A 696 -4.25 25.36 -28.07
CA ILE A 696 -4.15 23.94 -27.72
C ILE A 696 -4.57 23.72 -26.25
N ARG A 697 -4.30 24.68 -25.36
CA ARG A 697 -4.80 24.61 -23.98
C ARG A 697 -6.32 24.74 -23.91
N LEU A 698 -6.92 25.60 -24.73
CA LEU A 698 -8.37 25.76 -24.83
C LEU A 698 -9.03 24.51 -25.41
N ALA A 699 -8.50 23.97 -26.51
CA ALA A 699 -8.96 22.71 -27.09
C ALA A 699 -8.82 21.55 -26.08
N GLY A 700 -7.71 21.50 -25.35
CA GLY A 700 -7.49 20.53 -24.28
C GLY A 700 -8.47 20.70 -23.12
N ALA A 701 -8.80 21.93 -22.72
CA ALA A 701 -9.82 22.20 -21.70
C ALA A 701 -11.22 21.77 -22.16
N GLY A 702 -11.57 22.00 -23.44
CA GLY A 702 -12.79 21.47 -24.05
C GLY A 702 -12.82 19.94 -24.01
N LEU A 703 -11.74 19.27 -24.42
CA LEU A 703 -11.62 17.82 -24.31
C LEU A 703 -11.70 17.34 -22.85
N ALA A 704 -11.14 18.08 -21.89
CA ALA A 704 -11.24 17.74 -20.48
C ALA A 704 -12.68 17.83 -19.97
N GLY A 705 -13.44 18.82 -20.42
CA GLY A 705 -14.88 18.90 -20.15
C GLY A 705 -15.66 17.72 -20.74
N LEU A 706 -15.36 17.34 -21.99
CA LEU A 706 -15.97 16.17 -22.63
C LEU A 706 -15.54 14.85 -21.98
N SER A 707 -14.29 14.74 -21.50
CA SER A 707 -13.82 13.59 -20.71
C SER A 707 -14.54 13.48 -19.37
N ALA A 708 -14.80 14.63 -18.71
CA ALA A 708 -15.60 14.65 -17.49
C ALA A 708 -17.04 14.24 -17.75
N TYR A 709 -17.66 14.74 -18.83
CA TYR A 709 -18.97 14.27 -19.27
C TYR A 709 -18.97 12.75 -19.50
N ALA A 710 -18.00 12.23 -20.28
CA ALA A 710 -17.87 10.80 -20.57
C ALA A 710 -17.75 9.97 -19.29
N MET A 711 -16.96 10.44 -18.32
CA MET A 711 -16.85 9.82 -17.00
C MET A 711 -18.21 9.85 -16.25
N LEU A 712 -18.90 10.99 -16.23
CA LEU A 712 -20.16 11.17 -15.49
C LEU A 712 -21.31 10.31 -16.05
N VAL A 713 -21.38 10.11 -17.37
CA VAL A 713 -22.42 9.26 -17.97
C VAL A 713 -22.13 7.76 -17.87
N THR A 714 -20.99 7.36 -17.29
CA THR A 714 -20.78 5.98 -16.82
C THR A 714 -21.55 5.68 -15.53
N PHE A 715 -22.02 6.72 -14.84
CA PHE A 715 -22.70 6.64 -13.55
C PHE A 715 -21.90 5.91 -12.45
N SER A 716 -20.57 5.91 -12.55
CA SER A 716 -19.67 5.14 -11.69
C SER A 716 -18.98 5.98 -10.63
N ARG A 717 -19.36 5.79 -9.37
CA ARG A 717 -18.76 6.49 -8.22
C ARG A 717 -17.26 6.25 -8.11
N GLY A 718 -16.82 5.00 -8.34
CA GLY A 718 -15.41 4.63 -8.36
C GLY A 718 -14.64 5.39 -9.45
N GLY A 719 -15.25 5.51 -10.65
CA GLY A 719 -14.76 6.35 -11.74
C GLY A 719 -14.58 7.82 -11.35
N TYR A 720 -15.59 8.40 -10.70
CA TYR A 720 -15.55 9.81 -10.26
C TYR A 720 -14.42 10.05 -9.26
N ALA A 721 -14.30 9.18 -8.27
CA ALA A 721 -13.23 9.22 -7.28
C ALA A 721 -11.85 9.05 -7.93
N GLY A 722 -11.72 8.15 -8.92
CA GLY A 722 -10.49 7.94 -9.66
C GLY A 722 -10.05 9.15 -10.47
N MET A 723 -10.97 9.76 -11.23
CA MET A 723 -10.68 10.98 -11.98
C MET A 723 -10.27 12.14 -11.05
N ALA A 724 -10.94 12.29 -9.90
CA ALA A 724 -10.59 13.28 -8.88
C ALA A 724 -9.21 13.01 -8.26
N ALA A 725 -8.89 11.77 -7.90
CA ALA A 725 -7.59 11.40 -7.34
C ALA A 725 -6.44 11.67 -8.32
N GLY A 726 -6.64 11.33 -9.61
CA GLY A 726 -5.69 11.64 -10.67
C GLY A 726 -5.49 13.15 -10.85
N PHE A 727 -6.59 13.92 -10.88
CA PHE A 727 -6.54 15.38 -10.95
C PHE A 727 -5.77 16.00 -9.77
N LEU A 728 -6.10 15.60 -8.54
CA LEU A 728 -5.46 16.11 -7.33
C LEU A 728 -3.96 15.79 -7.32
N THR A 729 -3.58 14.59 -7.76
CA THR A 729 -2.17 14.20 -7.85
C THR A 729 -1.40 15.10 -8.81
N VAL A 730 -1.96 15.45 -9.97
CA VAL A 730 -1.34 16.40 -10.91
C VAL A 730 -1.32 17.82 -10.33
N ALA A 731 -2.43 18.30 -9.77
CA ALA A 731 -2.55 19.65 -9.22
C ALA A 731 -1.57 19.90 -8.06
N LEU A 732 -1.44 18.95 -7.13
CA LEU A 732 -0.52 19.04 -5.99
C LEU A 732 0.96 19.05 -6.39
N GLY A 733 1.32 18.37 -7.50
CA GLY A 733 2.66 18.39 -8.05
C GLY A 733 2.94 19.61 -8.95
N ALA A 734 1.92 20.17 -9.59
CA ALA A 734 2.01 21.34 -10.47
C ALA A 734 1.82 22.69 -9.74
N ARG A 735 2.47 22.87 -8.58
CA ARG A 735 2.24 24.01 -7.65
C ARG A 735 2.32 25.40 -8.28
N ARG A 736 3.21 25.57 -9.25
CA ARG A 736 3.39 26.86 -9.96
C ARG A 736 2.24 27.20 -10.92
N ARG A 737 1.30 26.28 -11.16
CA ARG A 737 0.17 26.43 -12.09
C ARG A 737 -1.18 26.21 -11.41
N TRP A 738 -1.25 26.34 -10.09
CA TRP A 738 -2.51 26.20 -9.33
C TRP A 738 -3.67 27.07 -9.83
N PRO A 739 -3.49 28.33 -10.29
CA PRO A 739 -4.60 29.11 -10.82
C PRO A 739 -5.29 28.43 -12.01
N VAL A 740 -4.51 27.82 -12.91
CA VAL A 740 -5.04 27.08 -14.07
C VAL A 740 -5.72 25.80 -13.61
N ALA A 741 -5.14 25.09 -12.64
CA ALA A 741 -5.76 23.90 -12.07
C ALA A 741 -7.10 24.24 -11.39
N ILE A 742 -7.18 25.33 -10.61
CA ILE A 742 -8.41 25.79 -9.96
C ILE A 742 -9.47 26.16 -11.00
N ALA A 743 -9.10 26.89 -12.07
CA ALA A 743 -10.02 27.22 -13.15
C ALA A 743 -10.55 25.97 -13.86
N LEU A 744 -9.68 24.97 -14.11
CA LEU A 744 -10.12 23.67 -14.64
C LEU A 744 -11.03 22.94 -13.66
N ALA A 745 -10.70 22.92 -12.36
CA ALA A 745 -11.56 22.30 -11.35
C ALA A 745 -12.96 22.95 -11.33
N ALA A 746 -13.04 24.28 -11.39
CA ALA A 746 -14.30 25.01 -11.47
C ALA A 746 -15.11 24.64 -12.71
N LEU A 747 -14.46 24.54 -13.88
CA LEU A 747 -15.10 24.08 -15.12
C LEU A 747 -15.65 22.64 -14.98
N LEU A 748 -14.85 21.73 -14.41
CA LEU A 748 -15.27 20.34 -14.22
C LEU A 748 -16.44 20.23 -13.23
N VAL A 749 -16.43 21.04 -12.16
CA VAL A 749 -17.55 21.13 -11.21
C VAL A 749 -18.80 21.69 -11.87
N LEU A 750 -18.67 22.70 -12.73
CA LEU A 750 -19.80 23.28 -13.47
C LEU A 750 -20.44 22.25 -14.43
N ILE A 751 -19.64 21.40 -15.06
CA ILE A 751 -20.14 20.29 -15.90
C ILE A 751 -20.77 19.18 -15.04
N ALA A 752 -20.16 18.88 -13.89
CA ALA A 752 -20.63 17.80 -13.01
C ALA A 752 -21.92 18.15 -12.27
N ALA A 753 -22.10 19.41 -11.88
CA ALA A 753 -23.21 19.88 -11.07
C ALA A 753 -24.59 19.43 -11.61
N PRO A 754 -24.99 19.74 -12.87
CA PRO A 754 -26.31 19.38 -13.37
C PRO A 754 -26.51 17.86 -13.49
N ILE A 755 -25.45 17.09 -13.76
CA ILE A 755 -25.54 15.64 -13.92
C ILE A 755 -25.66 14.94 -12.56
N LEU A 756 -24.98 15.45 -11.53
CA LEU A 756 -24.96 14.84 -10.19
C LEU A 756 -26.11 15.32 -9.30
N SER A 757 -26.72 16.47 -9.60
CA SER A 757 -27.79 17.06 -8.78
C SER A 757 -29.15 16.41 -8.96
N ASP A 758 -29.35 15.64 -10.03
CA ASP A 758 -30.64 15.02 -10.36
C ASP A 758 -30.50 13.62 -10.99
N GLY A 759 -31.63 12.97 -11.25
CA GLY A 759 -31.72 11.74 -12.03
C GLY A 759 -30.98 10.53 -11.47
N PHE A 760 -30.52 9.66 -12.37
CA PHE A 760 -29.94 8.36 -12.00
C PHE A 760 -28.62 8.49 -11.21
N ALA A 761 -27.79 9.51 -11.49
CA ALA A 761 -26.55 9.74 -10.77
C ALA A 761 -26.80 10.06 -9.28
N ARG A 762 -27.77 10.94 -8.98
CA ARG A 762 -28.16 11.28 -7.61
C ARG A 762 -28.67 10.06 -6.86
N TYR A 763 -29.53 9.28 -7.50
CA TYR A 763 -30.05 8.02 -6.95
C TYR A 763 -28.92 7.07 -6.51
N ARG A 764 -27.89 6.90 -7.35
CA ARG A 764 -26.72 6.07 -7.01
C ARG A 764 -25.86 6.67 -5.90
N LEU A 765 -25.70 8.00 -5.84
CA LEU A 765 -24.94 8.68 -4.79
C LEU A 765 -25.61 8.53 -3.41
N GLN A 766 -26.92 8.68 -3.33
CA GLN A 766 -27.68 8.55 -2.08
C GLN A 766 -27.60 7.15 -1.47
N ARG A 767 -27.47 6.10 -2.29
CA ARG A 767 -27.37 4.69 -1.84
C ARG A 767 -25.95 4.16 -1.66
N SER A 768 -24.96 5.04 -1.52
CA SER A 768 -23.55 4.64 -1.38
C SER A 768 -23.26 3.79 -0.15
N GLY A 769 -23.94 4.05 0.98
CA GLY A 769 -23.77 3.26 2.20
C GLY A 769 -24.25 1.81 2.07
N GLN A 770 -25.43 1.60 1.48
CA GLN A 770 -26.01 0.26 1.27
C GLN A 770 -25.16 -0.59 0.31
N ASP A 771 -24.62 0.02 -0.74
CA ASP A 771 -23.77 -0.66 -1.73
C ASP A 771 -22.45 -1.17 -1.13
N LEU A 772 -21.85 -0.42 -0.19
CA LEU A 772 -20.60 -0.82 0.45
C LEU A 772 -20.79 -2.11 1.27
N THR A 773 -21.92 -2.26 1.96
CA THR A 773 -22.24 -3.49 2.71
C THR A 773 -22.37 -4.69 1.78
N ILE A 774 -23.07 -4.53 0.64
CA ILE A 774 -23.22 -5.59 -0.37
C ILE A 774 -21.86 -6.00 -0.93
N ARG A 775 -21.00 -5.02 -1.28
CA ARG A 775 -19.64 -5.28 -1.77
C ARG A 775 -18.79 -6.00 -0.74
N TRP A 776 -18.83 -5.57 0.52
CA TRP A 776 -18.06 -6.21 1.58
C TRP A 776 -18.44 -7.70 1.74
N GLN A 777 -19.74 -8.00 1.75
CA GLN A 777 -20.22 -9.39 1.79
C GLN A 777 -19.79 -10.18 0.54
N HIS A 778 -19.89 -9.57 -0.64
CA HIS A 778 -19.44 -10.17 -1.90
C HIS A 778 -17.94 -10.52 -1.88
N TRP A 779 -17.10 -9.62 -1.38
CA TRP A 779 -15.66 -9.83 -1.24
C TRP A 779 -15.32 -10.96 -0.28
N GLN A 780 -16.02 -11.04 0.85
CA GLN A 780 -15.87 -12.16 1.79
C GLN A 780 -16.25 -13.49 1.15
N ARG A 781 -17.37 -13.54 0.41
CA ARG A 781 -17.79 -14.74 -0.34
C ARG A 781 -16.78 -15.11 -1.42
N ALA A 782 -16.27 -14.15 -2.19
CA ALA A 782 -15.28 -14.41 -3.22
C ALA A 782 -13.99 -15.04 -2.65
N LEU A 783 -13.54 -14.59 -1.47
CA LEU A 783 -12.40 -15.20 -0.78
C LEU A 783 -12.74 -16.59 -0.22
N ALA A 784 -13.97 -16.83 0.20
CA ALA A 784 -14.43 -18.14 0.67
C ALA A 784 -14.49 -19.18 -0.47
N LEU A 785 -14.66 -18.75 -1.73
CA LEU A 785 -14.61 -19.62 -2.92
C LEU A 785 -13.19 -20.07 -3.30
N MET A 786 -12.16 -19.68 -2.55
CA MET A 786 -10.81 -20.13 -2.80
C MET A 786 -10.56 -21.55 -2.28
N ASP A 787 -9.74 -22.34 -3.00
CA ASP A 787 -9.34 -23.67 -2.55
C ASP A 787 -8.74 -23.61 -1.12
N ALA A 788 -9.07 -24.59 -0.29
CA ALA A 788 -8.50 -24.70 1.05
C ALA A 788 -6.99 -24.99 1.02
N GLY A 789 -6.24 -24.39 1.94
CA GLY A 789 -4.82 -24.68 2.16
C GLY A 789 -3.85 -23.56 1.74
N TRP A 790 -2.59 -23.72 2.14
CA TRP A 790 -1.55 -22.71 1.90
C TRP A 790 -1.16 -22.51 0.42
N PRO A 791 -1.21 -23.51 -0.49
CA PRO A 791 -0.81 -23.29 -1.88
C PRO A 791 -1.72 -22.29 -2.60
N ALA A 792 -3.02 -22.36 -2.36
CA ALA A 792 -4.01 -21.44 -2.91
C ALA A 792 -3.85 -20.02 -2.32
N ARG A 793 -3.54 -19.90 -1.03
CA ARG A 793 -3.21 -18.59 -0.43
C ARG A 793 -1.93 -17.97 -0.97
N LEU A 794 -0.92 -18.79 -1.28
CA LEU A 794 0.36 -18.31 -1.80
C LEU A 794 0.27 -17.92 -3.27
N ALA A 795 -0.37 -18.75 -4.11
CA ALA A 795 -0.33 -18.63 -5.57
C ALA A 795 -1.69 -18.41 -6.25
N GLY A 796 -2.79 -18.35 -5.49
CA GLY A 796 -4.15 -18.16 -6.01
C GLY A 796 -4.75 -19.43 -6.60
N ASN A 797 -5.98 -19.35 -7.11
CA ASN A 797 -6.66 -20.43 -7.84
C ASN A 797 -6.36 -20.43 -9.33
N GLY A 798 -5.77 -19.34 -9.84
CA GLY A 798 -5.47 -19.16 -11.25
C GLY A 798 -6.35 -18.11 -11.92
N PHE A 799 -5.88 -17.60 -13.05
CA PHE A 799 -6.63 -16.64 -13.86
C PHE A 799 -7.95 -17.22 -14.35
N GLY A 800 -8.99 -16.38 -14.46
CA GLY A 800 -10.28 -16.76 -15.05
C GLY A 800 -11.06 -17.84 -14.29
N ARG A 801 -10.61 -18.27 -13.10
CA ARG A 801 -11.26 -19.34 -12.32
C ARG A 801 -12.45 -18.86 -11.48
N TYR A 802 -12.56 -17.57 -11.23
CA TYR A 802 -13.61 -17.03 -10.37
C TYR A 802 -15.03 -17.40 -10.84
N PRO A 803 -15.41 -17.21 -12.12
CA PRO A 803 -16.77 -17.56 -12.58
C PRO A 803 -17.08 -19.05 -12.43
N LEU A 804 -16.09 -19.92 -12.71
CA LEU A 804 -16.28 -21.37 -12.55
C LEU A 804 -16.43 -21.76 -11.07
N ASN A 805 -15.60 -21.21 -10.17
CA ASN A 805 -15.73 -21.48 -8.74
C ASN A 805 -17.06 -20.93 -8.19
N TYR A 806 -17.52 -19.79 -8.69
CA TYR A 806 -18.82 -19.23 -8.34
C TYR A 806 -19.96 -20.16 -8.77
N LEU A 807 -19.90 -20.72 -9.98
CA LEU A 807 -20.89 -21.68 -10.46
C LEU A 807 -20.91 -22.96 -9.61
N LEU A 808 -19.75 -23.46 -9.17
CA LEU A 808 -19.63 -24.76 -8.52
C LEU A 808 -19.84 -24.77 -6.99
N TYR A 809 -19.47 -23.69 -6.30
CA TYR A 809 -19.30 -23.72 -4.83
C TYR A 809 -20.11 -22.67 -4.07
N ASN A 810 -20.87 -21.84 -4.78
CA ASN A 810 -21.58 -20.74 -4.15
C ASN A 810 -23.04 -21.10 -3.91
N ASP A 811 -23.52 -20.85 -2.69
CA ASP A 811 -24.92 -21.13 -2.32
C ASP A 811 -25.83 -20.00 -2.80
N TYR A 812 -26.40 -20.16 -4.00
CA TYR A 812 -27.43 -19.28 -4.56
C TYR A 812 -28.67 -20.10 -4.95
N ASP A 813 -29.85 -19.51 -4.73
CA ASP A 813 -31.14 -20.12 -5.10
C ASP A 813 -31.24 -20.40 -6.61
N ARG A 814 -30.52 -19.63 -7.43
CA ARG A 814 -30.42 -19.81 -8.88
C ARG A 814 -28.97 -19.58 -9.35
N PRO A 815 -28.28 -20.60 -9.88
CA PRO A 815 -26.91 -20.46 -10.37
C PRO A 815 -26.85 -19.58 -11.63
N PRO A 816 -25.68 -19.01 -11.98
CA PRO A 816 -25.53 -18.27 -13.22
C PRO A 816 -25.76 -19.19 -14.42
N GLY A 817 -26.50 -18.70 -15.42
CA GLY A 817 -26.64 -19.40 -16.70
C GLY A 817 -25.31 -19.52 -17.44
N GLY A 818 -25.32 -20.21 -18.57
CA GLY A 818 -24.11 -20.38 -19.36
C GLY A 818 -24.35 -21.13 -20.65
N TYR A 819 -23.27 -21.39 -21.37
CA TYR A 819 -23.33 -22.20 -22.58
C TYR A 819 -22.08 -23.07 -22.71
N LEU A 820 -22.24 -24.15 -23.46
CA LEU A 820 -21.18 -25.06 -23.86
C LEU A 820 -21.41 -25.39 -25.33
N VAL A 821 -20.36 -25.38 -26.13
CA VAL A 821 -20.42 -25.98 -27.46
C VAL A 821 -19.97 -27.43 -27.33
N ARG A 822 -20.80 -28.36 -27.77
CA ARG A 822 -20.57 -29.80 -27.67
C ARG A 822 -20.44 -30.40 -29.06
N ARG A 823 -19.82 -31.58 -29.11
CA ARG A 823 -19.66 -32.37 -30.31
C ARG A 823 -20.17 -33.78 -30.07
N GLU A 824 -21.13 -34.21 -30.89
CA GLU A 824 -21.63 -35.59 -30.95
C GLU A 824 -21.30 -36.16 -32.34
N GLY A 825 -20.26 -36.99 -32.43
CA GLY A 825 -19.77 -37.52 -33.72
C GLY A 825 -19.20 -36.43 -34.63
N ARG A 826 -19.86 -36.16 -35.77
CA ARG A 826 -19.52 -35.06 -36.70
C ARG A 826 -20.36 -33.80 -36.48
N GLN A 827 -21.40 -33.86 -35.65
CA GLN A 827 -22.30 -32.74 -35.41
C GLN A 827 -21.78 -31.88 -34.26
N HIS A 828 -21.76 -30.57 -34.47
CA HIS A 828 -21.49 -29.56 -33.44
C HIS A 828 -22.81 -28.92 -33.05
N PHE A 829 -22.99 -28.60 -31.77
CA PHE A 829 -24.21 -27.91 -31.32
C PHE A 829 -23.95 -27.09 -30.06
N LEU A 830 -24.79 -26.08 -29.86
CA LEU A 830 -24.78 -25.22 -28.70
C LEU A 830 -25.73 -25.76 -27.63
N ARG A 831 -25.22 -26.02 -26.43
CA ARG A 831 -26.02 -26.29 -25.23
C ARG A 831 -26.13 -25.04 -24.39
N LEU A 832 -27.34 -24.53 -24.20
CA LEU A 832 -27.63 -23.46 -23.25
C LEU A 832 -28.01 -24.04 -21.90
N LEU A 833 -27.32 -23.62 -20.85
CA LEU A 833 -27.55 -24.05 -19.48
C LEU A 833 -28.66 -23.20 -18.82
N PRO A 834 -29.48 -23.80 -17.93
CA PRO A 834 -30.44 -23.03 -17.15
C PRO A 834 -29.72 -22.18 -16.10
N GLY A 835 -30.39 -21.15 -15.58
CA GLY A 835 -29.85 -20.30 -14.54
C GLY A 835 -30.28 -18.85 -14.69
N GLU A 836 -29.50 -17.93 -14.11
CA GLU A 836 -29.65 -16.49 -14.35
C GLU A 836 -29.44 -16.13 -15.83
N SER A 837 -29.97 -14.98 -16.25
CA SER A 837 -29.97 -14.55 -17.64
C SER A 837 -28.56 -14.36 -18.22
N VAL A 838 -28.23 -15.23 -19.17
CA VAL A 838 -27.05 -15.15 -20.04
C VAL A 838 -27.52 -15.24 -21.47
N TYR A 839 -27.03 -14.32 -22.30
CA TYR A 839 -27.35 -14.18 -23.70
C TYR A 839 -26.10 -14.46 -24.55
N LEU A 840 -26.29 -15.09 -25.70
CA LEU A 840 -25.30 -15.11 -26.77
C LEU A 840 -25.75 -14.19 -27.88
N ASP A 841 -25.09 -13.06 -28.02
CA ASP A 841 -25.43 -12.01 -28.99
C ASP A 841 -24.64 -12.20 -30.29
N GLN A 842 -25.31 -12.04 -31.43
CA GLN A 842 -24.70 -11.85 -32.74
C GLN A 842 -25.32 -10.64 -33.43
N ARG A 843 -24.49 -9.77 -34.00
CA ARG A 843 -24.96 -8.60 -34.75
C ARG A 843 -25.53 -9.03 -36.09
N VAL A 844 -26.72 -8.55 -36.43
CA VAL A 844 -27.39 -8.83 -37.71
C VAL A 844 -27.75 -7.54 -38.44
N ALA A 845 -27.68 -7.56 -39.76
CA ALA A 845 -28.05 -6.43 -40.62
C ALA A 845 -29.45 -6.64 -41.18
N LEU A 846 -30.44 -5.95 -40.60
CA LEU A 846 -31.84 -6.06 -41.00
C LEU A 846 -32.28 -4.82 -41.76
N ALA A 847 -33.23 -5.01 -42.67
CA ALA A 847 -34.06 -3.96 -43.22
C ALA A 847 -35.34 -3.83 -42.37
N PRO A 848 -35.82 -2.60 -42.12
CA PRO A 848 -37.09 -2.38 -41.43
C PRO A 848 -38.25 -2.94 -42.26
N HIS A 849 -39.36 -3.23 -41.58
CA HIS A 849 -40.64 -3.71 -42.12
C HIS A 849 -40.53 -4.92 -43.06
N THR A 850 -39.52 -5.77 -42.83
CA THR A 850 -39.17 -6.89 -43.71
C THR A 850 -39.45 -8.23 -42.99
N PRO A 851 -40.05 -9.22 -43.67
CA PRO A 851 -40.21 -10.56 -43.11
C PRO A 851 -38.91 -11.36 -43.22
N TYR A 852 -38.49 -11.98 -42.13
CA TYR A 852 -37.36 -12.90 -42.05
C TYR A 852 -37.84 -14.27 -41.61
N ARG A 853 -37.13 -15.34 -42.00
CA ARG A 853 -37.41 -16.69 -41.55
C ARG A 853 -36.32 -17.15 -40.59
N LEU A 854 -36.70 -17.35 -39.32
CA LEU A 854 -35.83 -17.92 -38.30
C LEU A 854 -36.05 -19.43 -38.25
N GLN A 855 -34.98 -20.19 -38.46
CA GLN A 855 -34.99 -21.65 -38.46
C GLN A 855 -33.91 -22.18 -37.53
N ALA A 856 -34.20 -23.26 -36.81
CA ALA A 856 -33.22 -23.95 -35.97
C ALA A 856 -33.60 -25.42 -35.82
N ARG A 857 -32.60 -26.29 -35.60
CA ARG A 857 -32.83 -27.62 -35.01
C ARG A 857 -32.70 -27.51 -33.51
N LEU A 858 -33.72 -27.97 -32.79
CA LEU A 858 -33.77 -27.92 -31.33
C LEU A 858 -33.87 -29.32 -30.75
N ARG A 859 -33.21 -29.55 -29.62
CA ARG A 859 -33.39 -30.74 -28.79
C ARG A 859 -33.58 -30.29 -27.34
N VAL A 860 -34.78 -30.52 -26.82
CA VAL A 860 -35.20 -30.10 -25.47
C VAL A 860 -35.42 -31.28 -24.54
N SER A 861 -35.27 -31.06 -23.24
CA SER A 861 -35.36 -32.11 -22.23
C SER A 861 -36.79 -32.42 -21.78
N ALA A 862 -37.72 -31.45 -21.89
CA ALA A 862 -39.13 -31.62 -21.58
C ALA A 862 -40.03 -31.00 -22.67
N ALA A 863 -41.22 -31.56 -22.85
CA ALA A 863 -42.25 -30.92 -23.66
C ALA A 863 -42.66 -29.59 -23.00
N GLY A 864 -42.66 -28.50 -23.76
CA GLY A 864 -42.93 -27.15 -23.24
C GLY A 864 -41.71 -26.23 -23.18
N ASP A 865 -40.50 -26.79 -23.14
CA ASP A 865 -39.27 -26.01 -23.19
C ASP A 865 -39.11 -25.37 -24.59
N ALA A 866 -38.67 -24.10 -24.63
CA ALA A 866 -38.54 -23.34 -25.86
C ALA A 866 -37.26 -22.50 -25.85
N LEU A 867 -36.57 -22.44 -27.00
CA LEU A 867 -35.51 -21.48 -27.23
C LEU A 867 -36.12 -20.09 -27.35
N THR A 868 -35.64 -19.14 -26.55
CA THR A 868 -36.05 -17.74 -26.63
C THR A 868 -35.03 -16.97 -27.44
N VAL A 869 -35.48 -16.30 -28.50
CA VAL A 869 -34.65 -15.56 -29.46
C VAL A 869 -35.12 -14.10 -29.51
N PRO A 870 -34.61 -13.22 -28.64
CA PRO A 870 -34.82 -11.78 -28.78
C PRO A 870 -34.04 -11.23 -29.97
N LEU A 871 -34.69 -10.33 -30.69
CA LEU A 871 -34.10 -9.49 -31.72
C LEU A 871 -34.24 -8.04 -31.30
N CYS A 872 -33.13 -7.38 -30.96
CA CYS A 872 -33.17 -6.09 -30.28
C CYS A 872 -32.23 -5.06 -30.89
N GLU A 873 -32.66 -3.79 -30.93
CA GLU A 873 -31.73 -2.66 -30.93
C GLU A 873 -30.97 -2.67 -29.60
N LYS A 874 -29.65 -2.91 -29.65
CA LYS A 874 -28.87 -3.20 -28.42
C LYS A 874 -27.48 -2.62 -28.51
N ALA A 875 -27.07 -1.84 -27.50
CA ALA A 875 -25.72 -1.26 -27.41
C ALA A 875 -24.67 -2.35 -27.13
N LEU A 876 -24.56 -2.75 -25.87
CA LEU A 876 -23.80 -3.93 -25.42
C LEU A 876 -24.66 -4.73 -24.44
N LEU A 877 -24.88 -4.20 -23.23
CA LEU A 877 -25.74 -4.78 -22.20
C LEU A 877 -27.21 -4.38 -22.41
N TYR A 878 -27.45 -3.08 -22.67
CA TYR A 878 -28.79 -2.50 -22.68
C TYR A 878 -29.52 -2.71 -24.00
N SER A 879 -30.68 -3.34 -23.90
CA SER A 879 -31.65 -3.52 -24.98
C SER A 879 -32.69 -2.40 -24.97
N PHE A 880 -33.13 -1.97 -26.16
CA PHE A 880 -34.12 -0.91 -26.34
C PHE A 880 -35.40 -1.49 -26.95
N ARG A 881 -35.59 -1.36 -28.26
CA ARG A 881 -36.72 -2.00 -28.96
C ARG A 881 -36.38 -3.47 -29.20
N CYS A 882 -37.27 -4.37 -28.84
CA CYS A 882 -37.07 -5.81 -28.96
C CYS A 882 -38.30 -6.52 -29.50
N HIS A 883 -38.10 -7.45 -30.41
CA HIS A 883 -39.08 -8.46 -30.80
C HIS A 883 -38.62 -9.83 -30.27
N TRP A 884 -39.45 -10.44 -29.42
CA TRP A 884 -39.13 -11.71 -28.78
C TRP A 884 -39.80 -12.87 -29.50
N GLN A 885 -39.02 -13.86 -29.92
CA GLN A 885 -39.52 -15.07 -30.55
C GLN A 885 -39.28 -16.28 -29.65
N ARG A 886 -40.22 -17.23 -29.66
CA ARG A 886 -40.05 -18.53 -28.99
C ARG A 886 -40.15 -19.64 -30.03
N LEU A 887 -39.10 -20.44 -30.10
CA LEU A 887 -39.04 -21.64 -30.93
C LEU A 887 -39.23 -22.85 -30.00
N GLN A 888 -40.37 -23.52 -30.15
CA GLN A 888 -40.77 -24.65 -29.33
C GLN A 888 -40.95 -25.89 -30.21
N PRO A 889 -40.17 -26.96 -30.02
CA PRO A 889 -40.39 -28.23 -30.71
C PRO A 889 -41.62 -28.95 -30.14
N GLU A 890 -42.27 -29.78 -30.94
CA GLU A 890 -43.42 -30.58 -30.51
C GLU A 890 -43.01 -31.77 -29.64
N ARG A 891 -41.81 -32.33 -29.88
CA ARG A 891 -41.30 -33.53 -29.21
C ARG A 891 -40.09 -33.22 -28.33
N SER A 892 -39.96 -33.92 -27.21
CA SER A 892 -38.78 -33.88 -26.35
C SER A 892 -37.75 -34.94 -26.72
N SER A 893 -36.49 -34.73 -26.33
CA SER A 893 -35.37 -35.68 -26.41
C SER A 893 -34.96 -36.13 -27.81
N ARG A 894 -35.41 -35.44 -28.87
CA ARG A 894 -34.96 -35.65 -30.26
C ARG A 894 -34.68 -34.29 -30.92
N TRP A 895 -33.81 -34.30 -31.92
CA TRP A 895 -33.59 -33.14 -32.78
C TRP A 895 -34.81 -32.92 -33.67
N GLU A 896 -35.41 -31.73 -33.60
CA GLU A 896 -36.57 -31.35 -34.38
C GLU A 896 -36.34 -29.99 -35.06
N PRO A 897 -36.58 -29.86 -36.37
CA PRO A 897 -36.50 -28.58 -37.06
C PRO A 897 -37.70 -27.71 -36.72
N VAL A 898 -37.45 -26.50 -36.25
CA VAL A 898 -38.46 -25.50 -35.91
C VAL A 898 -38.22 -24.26 -36.76
N SER A 899 -39.28 -23.71 -37.35
CA SER A 899 -39.22 -22.53 -38.22
C SER A 899 -40.34 -21.55 -37.87
N ARG A 900 -40.02 -20.27 -37.79
CA ARG A 900 -40.98 -19.17 -37.60
C ARG A 900 -40.65 -18.00 -38.52
N VAL A 901 -41.70 -17.38 -39.05
CA VAL A 901 -41.57 -16.10 -39.76
C VAL A 901 -41.62 -14.99 -38.71
N LEU A 902 -40.65 -14.09 -38.74
CA LEU A 902 -40.59 -12.90 -37.91
C LEU A 902 -40.64 -11.66 -38.80
N HIS A 903 -41.37 -10.65 -38.37
CA HIS A 903 -41.37 -9.35 -39.03
C HIS A 903 -40.44 -8.42 -38.26
N SER A 904 -39.48 -7.78 -38.94
CA SER A 904 -38.52 -6.88 -38.29
C SER A 904 -39.20 -5.64 -37.67
N GLY A 905 -40.43 -5.32 -38.08
CA GLY A 905 -41.14 -4.14 -37.58
C GLY A 905 -40.32 -2.88 -37.85
N GLU A 906 -40.13 -2.03 -36.85
CA GLU A 906 -39.28 -0.84 -36.98
C GLU A 906 -37.78 -1.14 -36.74
N LEU A 907 -37.40 -2.39 -36.45
CA LEU A 907 -35.98 -2.72 -36.22
C LEU A 907 -35.17 -2.51 -37.50
N GLY A 908 -34.06 -1.79 -37.38
CA GLY A 908 -33.21 -1.42 -38.51
C GLY A 908 -33.59 -0.07 -39.15
N ASP A 909 -34.68 0.57 -38.71
CA ASP A 909 -35.04 1.93 -39.14
C ASP A 909 -34.09 3.00 -38.54
N SER A 910 -33.58 2.72 -37.34
CA SER A 910 -32.57 3.57 -36.70
C SER A 910 -31.14 3.20 -37.10
N ARG A 911 -30.18 4.08 -36.82
CA ARG A 911 -28.73 3.78 -36.95
C ARG A 911 -28.18 2.88 -35.82
N ARG A 912 -29.04 2.36 -34.94
CA ARG A 912 -28.63 1.52 -33.81
C ARG A 912 -28.32 0.10 -34.32
N PRO A 913 -27.27 -0.55 -33.80
CA PRO A 913 -27.01 -1.94 -34.13
C PRO A 913 -28.13 -2.84 -33.61
N VAL A 914 -28.59 -3.75 -34.46
CA VAL A 914 -29.53 -4.82 -34.10
C VAL A 914 -28.75 -6.10 -33.81
N LYS A 915 -29.10 -6.77 -32.72
CA LYS A 915 -28.51 -8.05 -32.30
C LYS A 915 -29.60 -9.10 -32.15
N LEU A 916 -29.33 -10.29 -32.67
CA LEU A 916 -30.06 -11.50 -32.36
C LEU A 916 -29.38 -12.14 -31.15
N SER A 917 -30.13 -12.47 -30.11
CA SER A 917 -29.58 -13.20 -28.96
C SER A 917 -30.22 -14.56 -28.77
N LEU A 918 -29.46 -15.49 -28.21
CA LEU A 918 -29.97 -16.78 -27.75
C LEU A 918 -30.09 -16.81 -26.24
N TYR A 919 -31.24 -17.22 -25.73
CA TYR A 919 -31.55 -17.23 -24.30
C TYR A 919 -32.35 -18.48 -23.90
N ASN A 920 -31.91 -19.12 -22.80
CA ASN A 920 -32.65 -20.18 -22.14
C ASN A 920 -33.43 -19.61 -20.95
N ALA A 921 -34.76 -19.50 -21.11
CA ALA A 921 -35.66 -19.03 -20.06
C ALA A 921 -36.13 -20.15 -19.11
N GLY A 922 -35.87 -21.42 -19.44
CA GLY A 922 -36.31 -22.58 -18.69
C GLY A 922 -35.32 -23.02 -17.60
N ASP A 923 -35.73 -24.05 -16.86
CA ASP A 923 -34.95 -24.63 -15.76
C ASP A 923 -34.14 -25.87 -16.18
N ARG A 924 -34.18 -26.22 -17.47
CA ARG A 924 -33.46 -27.38 -18.04
C ARG A 924 -32.55 -26.95 -19.19
N PRO A 925 -31.47 -27.70 -19.47
CA PRO A 925 -30.64 -27.43 -20.63
C PRO A 925 -31.40 -27.65 -21.94
N LEU A 926 -31.09 -26.83 -22.94
CA LEU A 926 -31.60 -26.97 -24.31
C LEU A 926 -30.43 -26.95 -25.31
N ASP A 927 -30.54 -27.77 -26.35
CA ASP A 927 -29.54 -27.87 -27.41
C ASP A 927 -30.06 -27.21 -28.70
N VAL A 928 -29.20 -26.44 -29.37
CA VAL A 928 -29.47 -25.66 -30.59
C VAL A 928 -28.43 -25.99 -31.65
N ASP A 929 -28.88 -26.22 -32.88
CA ASP A 929 -28.02 -26.44 -34.05
C ASP A 929 -28.70 -25.94 -35.34
N ASP A 930 -27.95 -25.81 -36.44
CA ASP A 930 -28.40 -25.28 -37.74
C ASP A 930 -29.31 -24.04 -37.61
N LEU A 931 -28.85 -23.04 -36.86
CA LEU A 931 -29.58 -21.80 -36.66
C LEU A 931 -29.39 -20.86 -37.85
N HIS A 932 -30.47 -20.49 -38.52
CA HIS A 932 -30.47 -19.61 -39.69
C HIS A 932 -31.44 -18.44 -39.50
N LEU A 933 -31.03 -17.26 -39.96
CA LEU A 933 -31.90 -16.08 -40.06
C LEU A 933 -31.93 -15.63 -41.52
N LEU A 934 -32.89 -16.17 -42.27
CA LEU A 934 -32.97 -15.99 -43.72
C LEU A 934 -33.75 -14.73 -44.09
N ALA A 935 -33.16 -13.89 -44.92
CA ALA A 935 -33.81 -12.77 -45.59
C ALA A 935 -34.74 -13.25 -46.72
N PRO A 936 -35.64 -12.38 -47.24
CA PRO A 936 -36.56 -12.75 -48.32
C PRO A 936 -35.88 -13.28 -49.60
N ASP A 937 -34.65 -12.84 -49.85
CA ASP A 937 -33.81 -13.27 -50.98
C ASP A 937 -33.09 -14.61 -50.73
N GLY A 938 -33.27 -15.21 -49.55
CA GLY A 938 -32.62 -16.45 -49.12
C GLY A 938 -31.24 -16.25 -48.50
N THR A 939 -30.75 -15.02 -48.38
CA THR A 939 -29.46 -14.73 -47.74
C THR A 939 -29.54 -15.01 -46.24
N ASP A 940 -28.64 -15.84 -45.71
CA ASP A 940 -28.52 -16.03 -44.26
C ASP A 940 -27.73 -14.88 -43.64
N LEU A 941 -28.32 -14.27 -42.61
CA LEU A 941 -27.72 -13.16 -41.89
C LEU A 941 -26.83 -13.61 -40.72
N LEU A 942 -26.85 -14.89 -40.36
CA LEU A 942 -25.98 -15.47 -39.34
C LEU A 942 -24.71 -16.03 -39.98
N ARG A 943 -23.57 -15.87 -39.29
CA ARG A 943 -22.25 -16.32 -39.77
C ARG A 943 -21.82 -17.69 -39.25
N ASN A 944 -22.31 -18.08 -38.07
CA ASN A 944 -21.93 -19.33 -37.40
C ASN A 944 -23.15 -19.94 -36.68
N GLY A 945 -24.12 -20.39 -37.47
CA GLY A 945 -25.36 -21.01 -37.00
C GLY A 945 -25.27 -22.49 -36.62
N GLY A 946 -24.29 -23.21 -37.19
CA GLY A 946 -24.04 -24.64 -36.94
C GLY A 946 -22.92 -24.91 -35.90
N PHE A 947 -22.34 -23.87 -35.32
CA PHE A 947 -21.33 -23.96 -34.23
C PHE A 947 -20.08 -24.81 -34.54
N GLU A 948 -19.78 -25.06 -35.81
CA GLU A 948 -18.58 -25.81 -36.25
C GLU A 948 -17.28 -25.10 -35.84
N HIS A 949 -17.31 -23.77 -35.78
CA HIS A 949 -16.21 -22.91 -35.35
C HIS A 949 -16.31 -22.52 -33.86
N GLY A 950 -16.98 -23.34 -33.04
CA GLY A 950 -17.22 -23.03 -31.63
C GLY A 950 -18.16 -21.84 -31.47
N ASP A 951 -17.79 -20.90 -30.60
CA ASP A 951 -18.53 -19.67 -30.29
C ASP A 951 -18.06 -18.44 -31.09
N ALA A 952 -17.31 -18.63 -32.17
CA ALA A 952 -16.93 -17.53 -33.07
C ALA A 952 -18.19 -16.75 -33.51
N PHE A 953 -18.08 -15.42 -33.59
CA PHE A 953 -19.15 -14.43 -33.86
C PHE A 953 -20.23 -14.28 -32.78
N TRP A 954 -20.22 -15.13 -31.74
CA TRP A 954 -21.16 -15.05 -30.62
C TRP A 954 -20.49 -14.41 -29.41
N LEU A 955 -21.08 -13.34 -28.87
CA LEU A 955 -20.60 -12.67 -27.67
C LEU A 955 -21.49 -13.02 -26.47
N LEU A 956 -20.91 -13.53 -25.39
CA LEU A 956 -21.61 -13.71 -24.13
C LEU A 956 -21.90 -12.37 -23.47
N VAL A 957 -23.16 -12.15 -23.11
CA VAL A 957 -23.65 -10.94 -22.43
C VAL A 957 -24.54 -11.33 -21.24
N THR A 958 -24.45 -10.61 -20.13
CA THR A 958 -25.29 -10.84 -18.95
C THR A 958 -25.65 -9.56 -18.22
N ASP A 959 -26.85 -9.54 -17.63
CA ASP A 959 -27.33 -8.46 -16.77
C ASP A 959 -26.89 -8.63 -15.30
N ARG A 960 -26.26 -9.78 -14.96
CA ARG A 960 -25.82 -10.14 -13.61
C ARG A 960 -24.30 -10.20 -13.54
N ASN A 961 -23.68 -9.25 -12.86
CA ASN A 961 -22.21 -9.08 -12.86
C ASN A 961 -21.47 -9.88 -11.77
N LEU A 962 -22.11 -10.14 -10.62
CA LEU A 962 -21.43 -10.71 -9.44
C LEU A 962 -20.89 -12.13 -9.66
N ALA A 963 -21.50 -12.91 -10.55
CA ALA A 963 -21.00 -14.24 -10.91
C ALA A 963 -19.71 -14.19 -11.74
N TRP A 964 -19.39 -13.03 -12.34
CA TRP A 964 -18.29 -12.88 -13.29
C TRP A 964 -17.13 -12.06 -12.72
N HIS A 965 -17.41 -11.23 -11.72
CA HIS A 965 -16.50 -10.20 -11.20
C HIS A 965 -16.47 -10.15 -9.66
N ILE A 966 -15.28 -9.91 -9.09
CA ILE A 966 -15.12 -9.73 -7.63
C ILE A 966 -15.31 -8.26 -7.21
N ASP A 967 -15.35 -7.34 -8.17
CA ASP A 967 -15.63 -5.92 -7.93
C ASP A 967 -14.57 -5.21 -7.05
N GLN A 968 -13.33 -5.73 -7.03
CA GLN A 968 -12.16 -5.12 -6.39
C GLN A 968 -10.84 -5.78 -6.86
N ALA A 969 -9.95 -5.00 -7.45
CA ALA A 969 -8.80 -5.54 -8.19
C ALA A 969 -7.70 -6.21 -7.33
N GLY A 970 -7.51 -5.75 -6.10
CA GLY A 970 -6.57 -6.36 -5.15
C GLY A 970 -7.01 -7.76 -4.72
N ILE A 971 -8.31 -7.96 -4.50
CA ILE A 971 -8.91 -9.26 -4.21
C ILE A 971 -8.90 -10.12 -5.47
N GLU A 972 -9.15 -9.57 -6.66
CA GLU A 972 -8.98 -10.29 -7.95
C GLU A 972 -7.55 -10.80 -8.12
N VAL A 973 -6.56 -9.95 -7.91
CA VAL A 973 -5.15 -10.33 -7.97
C VAL A 973 -4.84 -11.40 -6.91
N TYR A 974 -5.36 -11.27 -5.70
CA TYR A 974 -5.17 -12.27 -4.65
C TYR A 974 -5.85 -13.61 -4.98
N PHE A 975 -7.09 -13.59 -5.47
CA PHE A 975 -7.82 -14.78 -5.87
C PHE A 975 -7.11 -15.51 -7.02
N ALA A 976 -6.68 -14.78 -8.05
CA ALA A 976 -6.05 -15.37 -9.23
C ALA A 976 -4.58 -15.76 -8.99
N GLN A 977 -3.81 -14.96 -8.27
CA GLN A 977 -2.34 -15.04 -8.19
C GLN A 977 -1.77 -15.17 -6.76
N GLY A 978 -2.62 -15.12 -5.74
CA GLY A 978 -2.24 -15.23 -4.32
C GLY A 978 -1.33 -14.11 -3.84
N TRP A 979 -0.62 -14.37 -2.74
CA TRP A 979 0.40 -13.46 -2.20
C TRP A 979 1.52 -13.16 -3.18
N LEU A 980 1.88 -14.09 -4.08
CA LEU A 980 2.91 -13.85 -5.10
C LEU A 980 2.54 -12.67 -6.02
N GLY A 981 1.31 -12.68 -6.55
CA GLY A 981 0.82 -11.59 -7.40
C GLY A 981 0.65 -10.29 -6.61
N LEU A 982 0.04 -10.35 -5.42
CA LEU A 982 -0.23 -9.16 -4.62
C LEU A 982 1.05 -8.45 -4.17
N LEU A 983 2.06 -9.20 -3.72
CA LEU A 983 3.38 -8.66 -3.40
C LEU A 983 4.12 -8.15 -4.66
N GLY A 984 3.98 -8.83 -5.80
CA GLY A 984 4.52 -8.40 -7.08
C GLY A 984 3.97 -7.02 -7.50
N VAL A 985 2.65 -6.84 -7.44
CA VAL A 985 1.97 -5.57 -7.72
C VAL A 985 2.38 -4.49 -6.72
N GLY A 986 2.39 -4.80 -5.42
CA GLY A 986 2.79 -3.85 -4.38
C GLY A 986 4.23 -3.36 -4.54
N LEU A 987 5.17 -4.27 -4.85
CA LEU A 987 6.56 -3.91 -5.12
C LEU A 987 6.73 -3.13 -6.43
N LEU A 988 5.94 -3.44 -7.47
CA LEU A 988 5.95 -2.68 -8.72
C LEU A 988 5.48 -1.24 -8.48
N LEU A 989 4.36 -1.04 -7.78
CA LEU A 989 3.86 0.27 -7.41
C LEU A 989 4.84 1.04 -6.53
N TYR A 990 5.45 0.36 -5.55
CA TYR A 990 6.51 0.96 -4.73
C TYR A 990 7.70 1.41 -5.57
N ALA A 991 8.19 0.55 -6.47
CA ALA A 991 9.33 0.85 -7.34
C ALA A 991 9.02 2.00 -8.31
N ALA A 992 7.85 2.00 -8.95
CA ALA A 992 7.39 3.06 -9.82
C ALA A 992 7.22 4.38 -9.06
N THR A 993 6.51 4.38 -7.93
CA THR A 993 6.30 5.60 -7.12
C THR A 993 7.62 6.18 -6.62
N ARG A 994 8.51 5.34 -6.07
CA ARG A 994 9.85 5.78 -5.64
C ARG A 994 10.64 6.41 -6.79
N ARG A 995 10.42 5.96 -8.03
CA ARG A 995 11.07 6.49 -9.23
C ARG A 995 10.49 7.83 -9.66
N LEU A 996 9.16 7.96 -9.65
CA LEU A 996 8.44 9.15 -10.10
C LEU A 996 8.48 10.28 -9.05
N TRP A 997 8.58 9.95 -7.76
CA TRP A 997 8.42 10.89 -6.65
C TRP A 997 9.33 12.14 -6.70
N PRO A 998 10.64 12.05 -6.99
CA PRO A 998 11.48 13.24 -7.09
C PRO A 998 11.01 14.17 -8.22
N GLY A 999 10.73 13.63 -9.40
CA GLY A 999 10.25 14.41 -10.55
C GLY A 999 8.85 14.97 -10.34
N TRP A 1000 7.99 14.27 -9.61
CA TRP A 1000 6.68 14.78 -9.20
C TRP A 1000 6.81 16.01 -8.29
N ARG A 1001 7.73 15.98 -7.30
CA ARG A 1001 8.01 17.14 -6.42
C ARG A 1001 8.57 18.33 -7.17
N GLU A 1002 9.35 18.08 -8.22
CA GLU A 1002 9.89 19.10 -9.11
C GLU A 1002 8.87 19.56 -10.17
N GLY A 1003 7.72 18.88 -10.27
CA GLY A 1003 6.69 19.17 -11.26
C GLY A 1003 7.16 18.85 -12.68
N ARG A 1004 7.70 17.67 -12.95
CA ARG A 1004 8.05 17.21 -14.31
C ARG A 1004 6.86 16.53 -14.99
N SER A 1005 6.64 16.83 -16.26
CA SER A 1005 5.39 16.46 -16.97
C SER A 1005 5.12 14.95 -16.98
N TRP A 1006 6.13 14.13 -17.30
CA TRP A 1006 5.98 12.68 -17.34
C TRP A 1006 5.62 12.10 -15.97
N GLU A 1007 6.30 12.54 -14.92
CA GLU A 1007 6.10 12.06 -13.57
C GLU A 1007 4.75 12.47 -13.00
N LEU A 1008 4.29 13.70 -13.29
CA LEU A 1008 2.94 14.15 -12.95
C LEU A 1008 1.88 13.28 -13.63
N ALA A 1009 2.02 13.04 -14.94
CA ALA A 1009 1.06 12.28 -15.72
C ALA A 1009 1.00 10.81 -15.31
N CYS A 1010 2.15 10.13 -15.21
CA CYS A 1010 2.19 8.72 -14.80
C CYS A 1010 1.73 8.51 -13.36
N LEU A 1011 2.15 9.35 -12.41
CA LEU A 1011 1.73 9.19 -11.02
C LEU A 1011 0.24 9.51 -10.86
N GLY A 1012 -0.26 10.54 -11.54
CA GLY A 1012 -1.69 10.86 -11.57
C GLY A 1012 -2.51 9.75 -12.23
N GLY A 1013 -2.07 9.22 -13.38
CA GLY A 1013 -2.77 8.14 -14.08
C GLY A 1013 -2.81 6.85 -13.26
N LEU A 1014 -1.69 6.46 -12.64
CA LEU A 1014 -1.65 5.30 -11.73
C LEU A 1014 -2.52 5.52 -10.49
N ALA A 1015 -2.54 6.73 -9.91
CA ALA A 1015 -3.41 7.06 -8.80
C ALA A 1015 -4.90 6.94 -9.21
N GLY A 1016 -5.27 7.50 -10.37
CA GLY A 1016 -6.64 7.41 -10.88
C GLY A 1016 -7.08 5.97 -11.13
N PHE A 1017 -6.25 5.17 -11.81
CA PHE A 1017 -6.52 3.74 -12.05
C PHE A 1017 -6.69 2.98 -10.73
N VAL A 1018 -5.72 3.09 -9.81
CA VAL A 1018 -5.74 2.38 -8.52
C VAL A 1018 -6.97 2.76 -7.69
N THR A 1019 -7.40 4.03 -7.72
CA THR A 1019 -8.61 4.46 -7.01
C THR A 1019 -9.87 3.82 -7.59
N VAL A 1020 -10.01 3.69 -8.91
CA VAL A 1020 -11.13 2.94 -9.53
C VAL A 1020 -11.09 1.48 -9.08
N SER A 1021 -9.90 0.88 -9.10
CA SER A 1021 -9.65 -0.52 -8.69
C SER A 1021 -10.00 -0.85 -7.24
N LEU A 1022 -10.18 0.14 -6.35
CA LEU A 1022 -10.60 -0.08 -4.96
C LEU A 1022 -12.06 -0.52 -4.84
N THR A 1023 -12.89 -0.25 -5.84
CA THR A 1023 -14.34 -0.52 -5.79
C THR A 1023 -14.88 -1.11 -7.10
N GLY A 1024 -14.02 -1.45 -8.05
CA GLY A 1024 -14.43 -2.03 -9.33
C GLY A 1024 -13.41 -3.00 -9.90
N SER A 1025 -13.92 -3.90 -10.74
CA SER A 1025 -13.13 -4.87 -11.49
C SER A 1025 -12.38 -4.21 -12.64
N THR A 1026 -11.07 -4.41 -12.63
CA THR A 1026 -10.14 -3.76 -13.59
C THR A 1026 -8.99 -4.68 -14.00
N MET A 1027 -8.74 -5.75 -13.23
CA MET A 1027 -7.59 -6.64 -13.38
C MET A 1027 -8.02 -8.07 -13.68
N ASP A 1028 -9.26 -8.31 -14.08
CA ASP A 1028 -9.80 -9.61 -14.47
C ASP A 1028 -10.00 -9.74 -15.99
N VAL A 1029 -9.48 -8.77 -16.76
CA VAL A 1029 -9.44 -8.79 -18.22
C VAL A 1029 -8.07 -8.34 -18.75
N ALA A 1030 -7.66 -8.87 -19.89
CA ALA A 1030 -6.32 -8.65 -20.43
C ALA A 1030 -5.97 -7.17 -20.68
N ARG A 1031 -6.90 -6.40 -21.27
CA ARG A 1031 -6.66 -4.98 -21.61
C ARG A 1031 -6.42 -4.12 -20.38
N GLY A 1032 -7.27 -4.27 -19.36
CA GLY A 1032 -7.16 -3.56 -18.09
C GLY A 1032 -5.85 -3.87 -17.36
N MET A 1033 -5.50 -5.16 -17.27
CA MET A 1033 -4.20 -5.60 -16.75
C MET A 1033 -3.04 -4.97 -17.52
N MET A 1034 -3.08 -5.03 -18.86
CA MET A 1034 -1.99 -4.54 -19.68
C MET A 1034 -1.82 -3.02 -19.54
N LEU A 1035 -2.91 -2.24 -19.49
CA LEU A 1035 -2.86 -0.79 -19.27
C LEU A 1035 -2.10 -0.44 -17.99
N PHE A 1036 -2.44 -1.13 -16.90
CA PHE A 1036 -1.81 -0.94 -15.59
C PHE A 1036 -0.33 -1.36 -15.60
N TYR A 1037 -0.04 -2.63 -15.95
CA TYR A 1037 1.31 -3.17 -15.88
C TYR A 1037 2.25 -2.48 -16.85
N PHE A 1038 1.83 -2.27 -18.11
CA PHE A 1038 2.65 -1.59 -19.11
C PHE A 1038 3.05 -0.19 -18.67
N THR A 1039 2.11 0.58 -18.11
CA THR A 1039 2.40 1.96 -17.66
C THR A 1039 3.29 1.96 -16.43
N ALA A 1040 3.01 1.12 -15.44
CA ALA A 1040 3.84 1.00 -14.24
C ALA A 1040 5.30 0.59 -14.60
N LEU A 1041 5.46 -0.29 -15.58
CA LEU A 1041 6.76 -0.69 -16.12
C LEU A 1041 7.44 0.48 -16.87
N CYS A 1042 6.72 1.24 -17.69
CA CYS A 1042 7.24 2.44 -18.35
C CYS A 1042 7.72 3.49 -17.32
N ALA A 1043 6.92 3.74 -16.28
CA ALA A 1043 7.24 4.64 -15.18
C ALA A 1043 8.48 4.19 -14.39
N MET A 1044 8.64 2.89 -14.20
CA MET A 1044 9.79 2.30 -13.53
C MET A 1044 11.09 2.41 -14.37
N VAL A 1045 10.99 2.23 -15.69
CA VAL A 1045 12.15 2.19 -16.60
C VAL A 1045 12.62 3.58 -17.02
N PHE A 1046 11.72 4.47 -17.44
CA PHE A 1046 12.08 5.78 -17.99
C PHE A 1046 12.32 6.80 -16.88
N ARG A 1047 13.59 7.22 -16.70
CA ARG A 1047 13.98 8.32 -15.80
C ARG A 1047 13.98 9.66 -16.55
N THR A 1048 13.55 10.73 -15.91
CA THR A 1048 13.99 12.08 -16.32
C THR A 1048 15.38 12.38 -15.73
N SER A 1049 16.38 12.57 -16.59
CA SER A 1049 17.68 13.12 -16.17
C SER A 1049 17.50 14.59 -15.76
N PRO A 1050 18.15 15.07 -14.68
CA PRO A 1050 18.12 16.49 -14.30
C PRO A 1050 18.70 17.44 -15.36
N SER A 1051 19.40 16.93 -16.37
CA SER A 1051 20.01 17.72 -17.45
C SER A 1051 19.04 18.16 -18.56
N ASN A 1052 17.83 17.59 -18.63
CA ASN A 1052 16.89 17.89 -19.70
C ASN A 1052 15.72 18.69 -19.14
N LEU A 1053 15.92 20.01 -19.01
CA LEU A 1053 14.85 20.98 -18.87
C LEU A 1053 14.11 21.04 -20.22
N GLU A 1054 12.95 20.37 -20.28
CA GLU A 1054 11.93 20.55 -21.32
C GLU A 1054 10.91 21.61 -20.91
#